data_AF-A0A3D3EZJ3-F1
#
_entry.id   AF-A0A3D3EZJ3-F1
#
_cell.length_a   1.000
_cell.length_b   1.000
_cell.length_c   1.000
_cell.angle_alpha   90.00
_cell.angle_beta   90.00
_cell.angle_gamma   90.00
#
_symmetry.space_group_name_H-M   'P 1'
#
loop_
_entity.id
_entity.type
_entity.pdbx_description
1 polymer ?
#
loop_
_entity_poly.entity_id
_entity_poly.type
_entity_poly.pdbx_seq_one_letter_code
_entity_poly.pdbx_strand_id
1 'polypeptide(L)'
;MKFNKHVFCLIIMTLLAVTYVFANKAVPSTGTKKLDLDYYHNVGNIWLRVSNYGFFGSGDDAVPQYPSLEYPGGSGVDYLYQGALWFGAKKQRRDISGRKLYWLQYPPQSKDDYTYEGSDLWNSSMTPLLDTLVTVGFDGDADLYEFLPAYNPLIATHPTYELYNRYDAIATASTRTQKRGVDDDGDGLIDEDFPGYTFPFRADNELPEAFQTFGSMYPSELSSMDLALLSEPENYEIWFPLGFMNLYDPDLQHGAKTYTYSKPYDDDFDGRMDEDGAPVSEQDFIGYYYDYCPLGITTVDRDYGGSKGQNTHYPLNIKVRQMSYQWSYDYIKNLVYIEFNITNINVADTLYDCAMGIYMDADIGPNTYGSEKAADDKSGYVKGEGYEFAYTYDADFDHGLSPGLVGARVCSPDPDALEFHCWYWKVGNGPDDSDPRDVGPTIKTSNQKYWLLTGTNPDDSKYTPLRPEDSNIMEWEQPSPNDTRFLFAFYGAQPDNPGDYNAIDEYGNYYKRWNLAPEKTMKIVVAVFPGDTKEELKSQASWAKIIYGKAQDLVTVILPDTFPHYNPPEPPEIPNMHAEIVQSDTGTSIDVYWDNRSEFSYDFMNVPTAEIGWQNPHSSDYTPVTDLDSWPTPDQIAGNWPDYWPEEFRFPSSSTEVYPYKNNAVVNPFTGFRLRHDFQGYTMWGRSGSGSSEDWQQIRRWDKIDTDLDRLDYDVAMHTVYDSLRKDYGGYTGIDMDLPNPSNSSIMSERGWQASTEEYQKFYKLDQYYSFEPNGAIFHGWPLYDPDKDWTPEIQAQADQIAEDNAMLSDTDISKLQARLFMHPYLKDEINRPDLFDVLYDTRMIPLKGFAFPGVDADPEAEQIELLKKQRLARRFYKATINHPPRGVEYYVALTAYDRGIPEQKLSYLETGRDADANMQILFPGTLARDDMKDIMVIPNPYIGRSKFDGRRENDEKGDKSRRLWFTNLPRRCTIRIYTLAGDLVDTIHHDGASVTDIVTISKAATQGIAADGMESWDLLSKNNQIIAPGVYLFSVENKDSDKVKVGKFVVIK
;
A
#
# COMPACT_ATOMS: atom_id res chain seq x y z
N MET A 1 15.39 -48.09 -29.98
CA MET A 1 16.40 -47.10 -30.43
C MET A 1 17.30 -46.78 -29.26
N LYS A 2 18.62 -46.87 -29.40
CA LYS A 2 19.57 -46.45 -28.36
C LYS A 2 19.65 -44.92 -28.35
N PHE A 3 19.10 -44.28 -27.32
CA PHE A 3 19.18 -42.83 -27.13
C PHE A 3 20.64 -42.41 -26.97
N ASN A 4 21.12 -41.56 -27.88
CA ASN A 4 22.49 -41.09 -27.87
C ASN A 4 22.63 -39.94 -26.86
N LYS A 5 23.18 -40.24 -25.68
CA LYS A 5 23.38 -39.30 -24.57
C LYS A 5 24.10 -38.01 -25.01
N HIS A 6 24.98 -38.08 -26.00
CA HIS A 6 25.69 -36.91 -26.51
C HIS A 6 24.78 -35.93 -27.25
N VAL A 7 23.76 -36.43 -27.97
CA VAL A 7 22.79 -35.57 -28.68
C VAL A 7 21.86 -34.88 -27.68
N PHE A 8 21.46 -35.58 -26.61
CA PHE A 8 20.64 -35.02 -25.54
C PHE A 8 21.38 -33.91 -24.76
N CYS A 9 22.64 -34.13 -24.40
CA CYS A 9 23.47 -33.09 -23.78
C CYS A 9 23.73 -31.89 -24.70
N LEU A 10 23.87 -32.12 -26.01
CA LEU A 10 24.04 -31.03 -26.98
C LEU A 10 22.77 -30.19 -27.08
N ILE A 11 21.59 -30.85 -27.12
CA ILE A 11 20.28 -30.18 -27.13
C ILE A 11 20.09 -29.34 -25.86
N ILE A 12 20.42 -29.88 -24.68
CA ILE A 12 20.36 -29.14 -23.41
C ILE A 12 21.33 -27.96 -23.40
N MET A 13 22.56 -28.12 -23.90
CA MET A 13 23.51 -26.99 -23.99
C MET A 13 23.08 -25.93 -25.00
N THR A 14 22.45 -26.30 -26.13
CA THR A 14 21.85 -25.30 -27.04
C THR A 14 20.61 -24.65 -26.45
N LEU A 15 19.78 -25.36 -25.68
CA LEU A 15 18.65 -24.77 -24.96
C LEU A 15 19.13 -23.78 -23.90
N LEU A 16 20.16 -24.14 -23.12
CA LEU A 16 20.79 -23.26 -22.13
C LEU A 16 21.51 -22.06 -22.77
N ALA A 17 22.15 -22.24 -23.93
CA ALA A 17 22.79 -21.14 -24.65
C ALA A 17 21.75 -20.20 -25.30
N VAL A 18 20.63 -20.73 -25.77
CA VAL A 18 19.54 -19.94 -26.35
C VAL A 18 18.78 -19.18 -25.26
N THR A 19 18.53 -19.78 -24.08
CA THR A 19 17.97 -19.05 -22.93
C THR A 19 18.91 -17.95 -22.44
N TYR A 20 20.23 -18.18 -22.44
CA TYR A 20 21.23 -17.14 -22.10
C TYR A 20 21.26 -15.99 -23.13
N VAL A 21 20.99 -16.26 -24.41
CA VAL A 21 20.91 -15.22 -25.47
C VAL A 21 19.58 -14.45 -25.42
N PHE A 22 18.47 -15.06 -24.98
CA PHE A 22 17.21 -14.36 -24.72
C PHE A 22 17.26 -13.54 -23.43
N ALA A 23 17.90 -14.03 -22.37
CA ALA A 23 18.14 -13.25 -21.15
C ALA A 23 19.02 -12.01 -21.43
N ASN A 24 20.04 -12.12 -22.28
CA ASN A 24 20.86 -10.96 -22.71
C ASN A 24 20.15 -10.00 -23.68
N LYS A 25 18.98 -10.37 -24.23
CA LYS A 25 18.13 -9.48 -25.02
C LYS A 25 17.05 -8.76 -24.21
N ALA A 26 16.87 -9.14 -22.95
CA ALA A 26 16.03 -8.44 -21.98
C ALA A 26 16.81 -7.44 -21.12
N VAL A 27 18.14 -7.37 -21.27
CA VAL A 27 18.94 -6.31 -20.64
C VAL A 27 18.75 -5.03 -21.48
N PRO A 28 18.24 -3.93 -20.90
CA PRO A 28 18.25 -2.64 -21.56
C PRO A 28 19.66 -2.35 -22.05
N SER A 29 19.82 -1.75 -23.24
CA SER A 29 21.13 -1.39 -23.77
C SER A 29 21.97 -0.73 -22.68
N THR A 30 23.22 -1.16 -22.50
CA THR A 30 24.18 -0.53 -21.59
C THR A 30 24.20 0.98 -21.84
N GLY A 31 23.61 1.75 -20.92
CA GLY A 31 23.60 3.22 -20.97
C GLY A 31 22.25 3.93 -20.77
N THR A 32 21.13 3.26 -20.52
CA THR A 32 19.86 3.93 -20.16
C THR A 32 19.75 4.16 -18.65
N LYS A 33 19.21 5.32 -18.22
CA LYS A 33 18.89 5.67 -16.81
C LYS A 33 18.28 4.45 -16.10
N LYS A 34 18.96 3.91 -15.09
CA LYS A 34 18.38 2.88 -14.22
C LYS A 34 17.61 3.58 -13.11
N LEU A 35 16.42 4.01 -13.48
CA LEU A 35 15.39 4.51 -12.59
C LEU A 35 14.50 3.31 -12.24
N ASP A 36 14.07 3.18 -11.00
CA ASP A 36 13.05 2.18 -10.68
C ASP A 36 11.71 2.65 -11.24
N LEU A 37 11.13 1.85 -12.14
CA LEU A 37 9.88 2.13 -12.83
C LEU A 37 8.78 1.11 -12.48
N ASP A 38 9.02 0.16 -11.58
CA ASP A 38 8.23 -1.08 -11.55
C ASP A 38 7.00 -1.03 -10.64
N TYR A 39 6.90 -0.04 -9.74
CA TYR A 39 5.93 -0.01 -8.65
C TYR A 39 4.91 1.13 -8.74
N TYR A 40 3.65 0.82 -8.43
CA TYR A 40 2.55 1.79 -8.34
C TYR A 40 1.52 1.35 -7.32
N HIS A 41 0.88 2.33 -6.68
CA HIS A 41 -0.19 2.08 -5.72
C HIS A 41 -1.42 1.53 -6.44
N ASN A 42 -2.11 0.55 -5.89
CA ASN A 42 -3.28 -0.07 -6.51
C ASN A 42 -4.27 -0.77 -5.57
N VAL A 43 -4.08 -0.67 -4.25
CA VAL A 43 -5.03 -1.24 -3.27
C VAL A 43 -6.26 -0.34 -3.05
N GLY A 44 -6.05 0.98 -3.16
CA GLY A 44 -7.11 1.98 -3.09
C GLY A 44 -7.76 2.29 -4.45
N ASN A 45 -8.47 3.40 -4.49
CA ASN A 45 -9.13 3.91 -5.70
C ASN A 45 -8.25 4.89 -6.49
N ILE A 46 -7.03 5.15 -6.04
CA ILE A 46 -6.00 5.90 -6.77
C ILE A 46 -4.96 4.91 -7.25
N TRP A 47 -4.66 4.88 -8.54
CA TRP A 47 -3.47 4.16 -9.01
C TRP A 47 -2.34 5.11 -9.35
N LEU A 48 -1.32 5.15 -8.49
CA LEU A 48 -0.24 6.15 -8.57
C LEU A 48 1.12 5.49 -8.55
N ARG A 49 1.88 5.64 -9.64
CA ARG A 49 3.29 5.27 -9.67
C ARG A 49 4.11 6.12 -8.69
N VAL A 50 5.06 5.50 -8.01
CA VAL A 50 6.07 6.17 -7.20
C VAL A 50 7.48 5.75 -7.65
N SER A 51 8.49 6.55 -7.31
CA SER A 51 9.86 6.32 -7.76
C SER A 51 10.89 6.47 -6.64
N ASN A 52 12.08 5.91 -6.87
CA ASN A 52 13.26 6.13 -6.02
C ASN A 52 14.14 7.30 -6.50
N TYR A 53 13.57 8.35 -7.09
CA TYR A 53 14.35 9.53 -7.55
C TYR A 53 13.58 10.87 -7.45
N GLY A 54 12.72 10.99 -6.43
CA GLY A 54 12.05 12.26 -6.11
C GLY A 54 10.82 12.59 -6.96
N PHE A 55 10.23 11.56 -7.57
CA PHE A 55 9.16 11.66 -8.55
C PHE A 55 8.00 10.68 -8.24
N PHE A 56 6.76 11.05 -8.57
CA PHE A 56 5.57 10.20 -8.58
C PHE A 56 4.64 10.57 -9.74
N GLY A 57 3.90 9.60 -10.28
CA GLY A 57 3.34 9.64 -11.63
C GLY A 57 4.24 8.91 -12.63
N SER A 58 3.79 8.76 -13.87
CA SER A 58 4.46 7.92 -14.86
C SER A 58 5.38 8.69 -15.81
N GLY A 59 5.03 9.94 -16.12
CA GLY A 59 5.73 10.70 -17.16
C GLY A 59 5.82 9.96 -18.50
N ASP A 60 6.80 10.33 -19.32
CA ASP A 60 7.14 9.67 -20.59
C ASP A 60 8.25 8.59 -20.43
N ASP A 61 8.80 8.44 -19.21
CA ASP A 61 10.00 7.63 -18.96
C ASP A 61 9.72 6.11 -18.90
N ALA A 62 8.46 5.69 -18.75
CA ALA A 62 8.08 4.28 -18.55
C ALA A 62 7.49 3.60 -19.79
N VAL A 63 7.97 2.38 -20.09
CA VAL A 63 7.43 1.52 -21.16
C VAL A 63 7.35 0.06 -20.67
N PRO A 64 6.15 -0.51 -20.48
CA PRO A 64 4.83 0.10 -20.68
C PRO A 64 4.57 1.26 -19.69
N GLN A 65 3.67 2.17 -20.09
CA GLN A 65 3.26 3.29 -19.25
C GLN A 65 2.42 2.76 -18.08
N TYR A 66 2.80 3.14 -16.85
CA TYR A 66 2.06 2.81 -15.63
C TYR A 66 0.91 3.80 -15.40
N PRO A 67 -0.08 3.45 -14.56
CA PRO A 67 -1.09 4.41 -14.10
C PRO A 67 -0.45 5.63 -13.43
N SER A 68 -0.93 6.82 -13.79
CA SER A 68 -0.36 8.08 -13.33
C SER A 68 -1.44 8.88 -12.61
N LEU A 69 -1.72 8.46 -11.38
CA LEU A 69 -2.88 8.91 -10.59
C LEU A 69 -4.19 8.61 -11.34
N GLU A 70 -4.38 7.35 -11.71
CA GLU A 70 -5.60 6.92 -12.35
C GLU A 70 -6.75 6.93 -11.34
N TYR A 71 -7.84 7.61 -11.67
CA TYR A 71 -9.00 7.79 -10.79
C TYR A 71 -10.34 7.79 -11.58
N PRO A 72 -11.31 6.92 -11.24
CA PRO A 72 -11.16 5.76 -10.36
C PRO A 72 -10.06 4.80 -10.83
N GLY A 73 -9.42 4.10 -9.90
CA GLY A 73 -8.40 3.11 -10.23
C GLY A 73 -8.97 2.05 -11.18
N GLY A 74 -8.28 1.77 -12.28
CA GLY A 74 -8.73 0.84 -13.32
C GLY A 74 -9.69 1.40 -14.34
N SER A 75 -9.98 2.70 -14.32
CA SER A 75 -10.81 3.39 -15.32
C SER A 75 -10.08 3.64 -16.66
N GLY A 76 -8.75 3.71 -16.64
CA GLY A 76 -7.91 4.17 -17.76
C GLY A 76 -7.93 5.70 -17.96
N VAL A 77 -8.14 6.48 -16.90
CA VAL A 77 -8.13 7.95 -16.90
C VAL A 77 -7.14 8.47 -15.87
N ASP A 78 -6.03 9.04 -16.34
CA ASP A 78 -4.98 9.62 -15.49
C ASP A 78 -5.30 11.06 -15.09
N TYR A 79 -4.97 11.42 -13.85
CA TYR A 79 -5.09 12.78 -13.28
C TYR A 79 -3.73 13.40 -12.93
N LEU A 80 -2.65 12.71 -13.27
CA LEU A 80 -1.30 13.21 -13.14
C LEU A 80 -0.51 12.81 -14.37
N TYR A 81 0.32 13.70 -14.89
CA TYR A 81 1.46 13.30 -15.72
C TYR A 81 2.65 13.01 -14.81
N GLN A 82 3.00 14.00 -13.98
CA GLN A 82 4.22 13.99 -13.19
C GLN A 82 4.14 14.93 -11.98
N GLY A 83 4.38 14.43 -10.75
CA GLY A 83 4.61 15.24 -9.55
C GLY A 83 5.99 15.00 -8.92
N ALA A 84 6.63 16.03 -8.35
CA ALA A 84 8.02 15.95 -7.88
C ALA A 84 8.34 16.79 -6.64
N LEU A 85 9.32 16.32 -5.86
CA LEU A 85 9.89 17.02 -4.70
C LEU A 85 10.85 18.13 -5.15
N TRP A 86 10.67 19.35 -4.63
CA TRP A 86 11.63 20.44 -4.68
C TRP A 86 12.06 20.80 -3.26
N PHE A 87 13.35 20.67 -2.95
CA PHE A 87 13.89 21.01 -1.63
C PHE A 87 14.95 22.10 -1.76
N GLY A 88 14.70 23.24 -1.12
CA GLY A 88 15.56 24.41 -1.13
C GLY A 88 16.15 24.71 0.24
N ALA A 89 17.41 25.16 0.29
CA ALA A 89 18.02 25.66 1.51
C ALA A 89 19.20 26.61 1.22
N LYS A 90 19.60 27.34 2.25
CA LYS A 90 20.83 28.15 2.25
C LYS A 90 21.99 27.35 2.86
N LYS A 91 23.08 27.24 2.13
CA LYS A 91 24.27 26.45 2.50
C LYS A 91 25.54 27.30 2.53
N GLN A 92 26.39 27.08 3.51
CA GLN A 92 27.68 27.76 3.62
C GLN A 92 28.57 27.51 2.39
N ARG A 93 28.89 28.56 1.61
CA ARG A 93 29.80 28.44 0.46
C ARG A 93 31.22 28.16 0.95
N ARG A 94 31.93 27.31 0.22
CA ARG A 94 33.33 26.95 0.45
C ARG A 94 34.17 27.14 -0.80
N ASP A 95 35.46 27.37 -0.61
CA ASP A 95 36.43 27.38 -1.72
C ASP A 95 36.84 25.96 -2.15
N ILE A 96 37.69 25.88 -3.17
CA ILE A 96 38.24 24.61 -3.68
C ILE A 96 39.04 23.80 -2.65
N SER A 97 39.45 24.42 -1.54
CA SER A 97 40.16 23.77 -0.43
C SER A 97 39.22 23.41 0.72
N GLY A 98 37.91 23.62 0.55
CA GLY A 98 36.89 23.32 1.56
C GLY A 98 36.79 24.34 2.68
N ARG A 99 37.41 25.53 2.60
CA ARG A 99 37.35 26.55 3.65
C ARG A 99 36.09 27.39 3.53
N LYS A 100 35.46 27.75 4.66
CA LYS A 100 34.23 28.57 4.69
C LYS A 100 34.50 29.98 4.15
N LEU A 101 33.59 30.51 3.35
CA LEU A 101 33.66 31.84 2.78
C LEU A 101 32.77 32.84 3.53
N TYR A 102 33.24 34.08 3.63
CA TYR A 102 32.58 35.17 4.35
C TYR A 102 32.65 36.44 3.53
N TRP A 103 31.61 37.26 3.60
CA TRP A 103 31.60 38.58 2.97
C TRP A 103 32.60 39.50 3.67
N LEU A 104 33.42 40.22 2.89
CA LEU A 104 34.30 41.28 3.41
C LEU A 104 33.46 42.46 3.92
N GLN A 105 32.35 42.76 3.24
CA GLN A 105 31.34 43.75 3.60
C GLN A 105 29.95 43.21 3.24
N TYR A 106 28.97 43.41 4.12
CA TYR A 106 27.57 43.07 3.86
C TYR A 106 26.66 44.30 4.02
N PRO A 107 25.77 44.60 3.06
CA PRO A 107 25.56 43.92 1.76
C PRO A 107 26.77 44.05 0.81
N PRO A 108 27.05 43.04 -0.03
CA PRO A 108 28.22 43.03 -0.91
C PRO A 108 28.14 44.11 -1.99
N GLN A 109 29.28 44.71 -2.35
CA GLN A 109 29.36 45.69 -3.44
C GLN A 109 29.72 45.04 -4.80
N SER A 110 30.31 43.84 -4.78
CA SER A 110 30.71 43.05 -5.93
C SER A 110 30.60 41.55 -5.60
N LYS A 111 30.45 40.71 -6.64
CA LYS A 111 30.44 39.24 -6.49
C LYS A 111 31.75 38.65 -5.96
N ASP A 112 32.85 39.40 -6.07
CA ASP A 112 34.18 38.99 -5.61
C ASP A 112 34.52 39.51 -4.20
N ASP A 113 33.56 40.11 -3.49
CA ASP A 113 33.77 40.81 -2.21
C ASP A 113 33.78 39.87 -0.99
N TYR A 114 34.50 38.75 -1.09
CA TYR A 114 34.54 37.71 -0.06
C TYR A 114 35.97 37.28 0.31
N THR A 115 36.12 36.69 1.50
CA THR A 115 37.36 36.07 1.99
C THR A 115 37.07 34.68 2.57
N TYR A 116 38.11 33.93 2.91
CA TYR A 116 38.00 32.60 3.52
C TYR A 116 38.37 32.59 5.01
N GLU A 117 37.84 31.60 5.73
CA GLU A 117 38.11 31.33 7.14
C GLU A 117 39.61 31.16 7.42
N GLY A 118 40.13 31.93 8.39
CA GLY A 118 41.55 31.90 8.74
C GLY A 118 42.46 32.71 7.80
N SER A 119 41.91 33.47 6.85
CA SER A 119 42.68 34.51 6.14
C SER A 119 43.00 35.71 7.07
N ASP A 120 44.01 36.51 6.71
CA ASP A 120 44.36 37.74 7.44
C ASP A 120 43.24 38.78 7.47
N LEU A 121 42.29 38.70 6.53
CA LEU A 121 41.14 39.58 6.42
C LEU A 121 39.94 39.07 7.23
N TRP A 122 39.94 37.82 7.69
CA TRP A 122 38.81 37.18 8.33
C TRP A 122 38.73 37.44 9.83
N ASN A 123 37.50 37.58 10.35
CA ASN A 123 37.21 37.54 11.78
C ASN A 123 35.84 36.88 12.06
N SER A 124 35.61 36.47 13.31
CA SER A 124 34.43 35.69 13.72
C SER A 124 33.09 36.45 13.68
N SER A 125 33.09 37.76 13.44
CA SER A 125 31.87 38.58 13.31
C SER A 125 31.43 38.81 11.87
N MET A 126 32.19 38.31 10.89
CA MET A 126 31.86 38.46 9.48
C MET A 126 30.63 37.64 9.09
N THR A 127 29.84 38.18 8.16
CA THR A 127 28.64 37.50 7.64
C THR A 127 29.05 36.33 6.73
N PRO A 128 28.53 35.11 6.97
CA PRO A 128 28.82 33.97 6.10
C PRO A 128 28.28 34.18 4.69
N LEU A 129 29.04 33.74 3.69
CA LEU A 129 28.59 33.64 2.31
C LEU A 129 27.75 32.38 2.16
N LEU A 130 26.44 32.53 1.98
CA LEU A 130 25.51 31.41 1.80
C LEU A 130 25.07 31.28 0.34
N ASP A 131 25.19 30.08 -0.21
CA ASP A 131 24.55 29.66 -1.45
C ASP A 131 23.07 29.43 -1.21
N THR A 132 22.22 29.86 -2.14
CA THR A 132 20.78 29.59 -2.12
C THR A 132 20.51 28.53 -3.17
N LEU A 133 20.28 27.29 -2.75
CA LEU A 133 20.27 26.12 -3.63
C LEU A 133 18.93 25.42 -3.55
N VAL A 134 18.49 24.82 -4.66
CA VAL A 134 17.34 23.91 -4.74
C VAL A 134 17.78 22.64 -5.43
N THR A 135 17.41 21.50 -4.86
CA THR A 135 17.48 20.19 -5.52
C THR A 135 16.07 19.78 -5.93
N VAL A 136 15.90 19.33 -7.18
CA VAL A 136 14.60 18.87 -7.71
C VAL A 136 14.59 17.40 -8.12
N GLY A 137 13.44 16.74 -7.95
CA GLY A 137 13.16 15.46 -8.60
C GLY A 137 12.93 15.63 -10.09
N PHE A 138 12.20 16.69 -10.46
CA PHE A 138 11.94 17.12 -11.84
C PHE A 138 11.66 18.62 -11.86
N ASP A 139 12.20 19.35 -12.84
CA ASP A 139 12.10 20.82 -12.91
C ASP A 139 10.88 21.35 -13.69
N GLY A 140 10.16 20.49 -14.42
CA GLY A 140 8.96 20.87 -15.16
C GLY A 140 9.16 21.17 -16.64
N ASP A 141 10.36 21.58 -17.06
CA ASP A 141 10.57 22.17 -18.38
C ASP A 141 11.81 21.66 -19.12
N ALA A 142 12.95 21.48 -18.43
CA ALA A 142 14.23 21.21 -19.08
C ALA A 142 14.67 19.74 -18.97
N ASP A 143 13.80 18.83 -18.52
CA ASP A 143 14.12 17.42 -18.29
C ASP A 143 15.30 17.28 -17.32
N LEU A 144 15.28 18.02 -16.20
CA LEU A 144 16.34 18.01 -15.19
C LEU A 144 15.95 17.18 -13.97
N TYR A 145 16.85 16.28 -13.57
CA TYR A 145 16.69 15.41 -12.39
C TYR A 145 17.93 15.53 -11.50
N GLU A 146 17.80 16.05 -10.29
CA GLU A 146 18.94 16.26 -9.38
C GLU A 146 18.94 15.27 -8.22
N PHE A 147 17.75 14.79 -7.83
CA PHE A 147 17.59 13.59 -7.02
C PHE A 147 17.73 12.33 -7.87
N LEU A 148 18.64 11.45 -7.49
CA LEU A 148 18.93 10.23 -8.23
C LEU A 148 19.33 9.10 -7.27
N PRO A 149 19.15 7.82 -7.66
CA PRO A 149 19.59 6.65 -6.89
C PRO A 149 21.11 6.60 -6.77
N ALA A 150 21.64 5.88 -5.77
CA ALA A 150 23.08 5.75 -5.56
C ALA A 150 23.77 5.17 -6.81
N TYR A 151 23.18 4.12 -7.39
CA TYR A 151 23.66 3.34 -8.53
C TYR A 151 23.02 3.77 -9.87
N ASN A 152 23.48 4.90 -10.40
CA ASN A 152 23.04 5.43 -11.70
C ASN A 152 23.96 5.00 -12.88
N PRO A 153 23.55 5.10 -14.16
CA PRO A 153 24.31 4.51 -15.26
C PRO A 153 25.69 5.13 -15.51
N LEU A 154 25.92 6.40 -15.14
CA LEU A 154 27.21 7.06 -15.41
C LEU A 154 28.33 6.54 -14.50
N ILE A 155 27.99 5.73 -13.50
CA ILE A 155 28.94 5.01 -12.66
C ILE A 155 28.94 3.50 -12.92
N ALA A 156 28.43 3.04 -14.07
CA ALA A 156 28.40 1.62 -14.44
C ALA A 156 29.79 0.95 -14.44
N THR A 157 30.86 1.73 -14.56
CA THR A 157 32.25 1.25 -14.45
C THR A 157 32.74 1.06 -13.01
N HIS A 158 31.95 1.47 -12.01
CA HIS A 158 32.30 1.28 -10.60
C HIS A 158 32.27 -0.22 -10.25
N PRO A 159 33.28 -0.77 -9.55
CA PRO A 159 33.40 -2.22 -9.32
C PRO A 159 32.19 -2.88 -8.64
N THR A 160 31.43 -2.10 -7.87
CA THR A 160 30.27 -2.60 -7.11
C THR A 160 28.94 -2.41 -7.83
N TYR A 161 28.92 -1.72 -9.00
CA TYR A 161 27.68 -1.38 -9.69
C TYR A 161 26.86 -2.61 -10.07
N GLU A 162 27.45 -3.57 -10.78
CA GLU A 162 26.78 -4.81 -11.21
C GLU A 162 26.25 -5.65 -10.03
N LEU A 163 26.90 -5.55 -8.87
CA LEU A 163 26.52 -6.33 -7.68
C LEU A 163 25.31 -5.75 -6.96
N TYR A 164 25.22 -4.42 -6.90
CA TYR A 164 24.31 -3.72 -5.99
C TYR A 164 23.21 -2.92 -6.69
N ASN A 165 23.35 -2.56 -7.97
CA ASN A 165 22.36 -1.72 -8.66
C ASN A 165 20.94 -2.30 -8.69
N ARG A 166 20.77 -3.62 -8.51
CA ARG A 166 19.46 -4.29 -8.50
C ARG A 166 18.73 -4.18 -7.17
N TYR A 167 19.44 -3.72 -6.14
CA TYR A 167 18.94 -3.53 -4.79
C TYR A 167 18.93 -2.05 -4.38
N ASP A 168 19.11 -1.16 -5.37
CA ASP A 168 18.84 0.27 -5.26
C ASP A 168 17.52 0.54 -5.98
N ALA A 169 16.48 -0.02 -5.39
CA ALA A 169 15.11 -0.13 -5.89
C ALA A 169 14.14 0.23 -4.76
N ILE A 170 12.86 0.29 -5.09
CA ILE A 170 11.77 0.47 -4.13
C ILE A 170 11.59 -0.83 -3.33
N ALA A 171 11.50 -0.72 -2.01
CA ALA A 171 11.03 -1.78 -1.13
C ALA A 171 9.52 -1.62 -0.87
N THR A 172 8.84 -2.70 -0.49
CA THR A 172 7.38 -2.76 -0.36
C THR A 172 6.96 -3.44 0.93
N ALA A 173 6.04 -2.89 1.72
CA ALA A 173 5.49 -3.56 2.91
C ALA A 173 3.94 -3.47 2.93
N SER A 174 3.26 -4.33 3.69
CA SER A 174 1.79 -4.32 3.76
C SER A 174 1.25 -4.87 5.09
N THR A 175 0.31 -4.15 5.70
CA THR A 175 -0.43 -4.63 6.88
C THR A 175 -1.35 -5.83 6.60
N ARG A 176 -1.54 -6.20 5.33
CA ARG A 176 -2.35 -7.36 4.93
C ARG A 176 -1.62 -8.68 5.06
N THR A 177 -0.31 -8.65 4.84
CA THR A 177 0.55 -9.82 4.97
C THR A 177 1.30 -9.80 6.28
N GLN A 178 1.84 -8.64 6.65
CA GLN A 178 2.68 -8.44 7.83
C GLN A 178 1.94 -7.68 8.93
N LYS A 179 2.32 -7.85 10.19
CA LYS A 179 1.77 -7.02 11.29
C LYS A 179 2.86 -6.40 12.13
N ARG A 180 2.72 -5.09 12.41
CA ARG A 180 3.70 -4.34 13.20
C ARG A 180 3.90 -4.99 14.57
N GLY A 181 5.14 -5.36 14.88
CA GLY A 181 5.53 -5.92 16.18
C GLY A 181 4.83 -7.24 16.50
N VAL A 182 4.44 -7.99 15.48
CA VAL A 182 3.81 -9.31 15.58
C VAL A 182 4.54 -10.23 14.63
N ASP A 183 5.06 -11.33 15.15
CA ASP A 183 5.57 -12.44 14.36
C ASP A 183 4.39 -13.08 13.59
N ASP A 184 4.30 -12.78 12.30
CA ASP A 184 3.17 -13.15 11.46
C ASP A 184 3.38 -14.42 10.63
N ASP A 185 4.63 -14.89 10.50
CA ASP A 185 4.98 -16.10 9.77
C ASP A 185 5.28 -17.32 10.67
N GLY A 186 5.42 -17.09 11.99
CA GLY A 186 5.50 -18.10 13.03
C GLY A 186 6.89 -18.65 13.27
N ASP A 187 7.96 -17.97 12.86
CA ASP A 187 9.35 -18.43 12.98
C ASP A 187 9.89 -18.36 14.43
N GLY A 188 9.46 -17.40 15.24
CA GLY A 188 10.05 -17.15 16.56
C GLY A 188 10.57 -15.79 16.87
N LEU A 189 10.76 -14.97 15.87
CA LEU A 189 11.54 -13.76 15.95
C LEU A 189 10.67 -12.66 15.40
N ILE A 190 10.56 -11.55 16.14
CA ILE A 190 10.07 -10.32 15.52
C ILE A 190 11.34 -9.73 14.88
N ASP A 191 11.74 -10.25 13.73
CA ASP A 191 12.96 -9.88 13.02
C ASP A 191 12.69 -8.65 12.13
N GLU A 192 12.56 -7.49 12.78
CA GLU A 192 12.07 -6.26 12.12
C GLU A 192 13.04 -5.59 11.11
N ASP A 193 13.96 -6.34 10.52
CA ASP A 193 15.06 -5.82 9.72
C ASP A 193 14.72 -5.64 8.22
N PHE A 194 13.42 -5.45 7.95
CA PHE A 194 12.82 -5.30 6.63
C PHE A 194 13.51 -4.33 5.64
N PRO A 195 13.65 -4.74 4.36
CA PRO A 195 14.13 -3.93 3.27
C PRO A 195 13.52 -2.53 3.26
N GLY A 196 14.38 -1.53 3.36
CA GLY A 196 14.02 -0.13 3.28
C GLY A 196 13.68 0.52 4.63
N TYR A 197 13.53 -0.21 5.74
CA TYR A 197 13.16 0.35 7.04
C TYR A 197 14.32 0.43 8.04
N THR A 198 15.26 -0.50 7.94
CA THR A 198 16.16 -0.85 9.04
C THR A 198 17.33 0.10 9.23
N PHE A 199 17.35 0.70 10.40
CA PHE A 199 18.42 1.53 10.94
C PHE A 199 18.52 1.22 12.44
N PRO A 200 19.65 1.55 13.10
CA PRO A 200 19.67 1.45 14.55
C PRO A 200 18.65 2.45 15.15
N PHE A 201 18.04 2.07 16.27
CA PHE A 201 17.28 2.98 17.09
C PHE A 201 18.16 4.16 17.51
N ARG A 202 17.52 5.30 17.78
CA ARG A 202 18.18 6.50 18.32
C ARG A 202 18.76 6.23 19.71
N ALA A 203 19.53 7.18 20.23
CA ALA A 203 20.08 7.07 21.57
C ALA A 203 18.97 6.92 22.63
N ASP A 204 19.29 6.27 23.76
CA ASP A 204 18.39 6.02 24.88
C ASP A 204 17.65 7.28 25.35
N ASN A 205 18.35 8.41 25.45
CA ASN A 205 17.82 9.70 25.87
C ASN A 205 16.96 10.42 24.80
N GLU A 206 16.91 9.90 23.57
CA GLU A 206 16.07 10.38 22.47
C GLU A 206 14.78 9.53 22.33
N LEU A 207 14.62 8.46 23.11
CA LEU A 207 13.44 7.58 23.08
C LEU A 207 12.49 7.84 24.27
N PRO A 208 11.19 7.50 24.14
CA PRO A 208 10.26 7.48 25.28
C PRO A 208 10.76 6.58 26.41
N GLU A 209 10.38 6.88 27.66
CA GLU A 209 10.87 6.17 28.86
C GLU A 209 10.69 4.64 28.77
N ALA A 210 9.55 4.18 28.22
CA ALA A 210 9.24 2.76 28.04
C ALA A 210 10.19 2.03 27.08
N PHE A 211 10.85 2.73 26.15
CA PHE A 211 11.68 2.16 25.09
C PHE A 211 13.16 2.54 25.20
N GLN A 212 13.60 3.16 26.30
CA GLN A 212 15.01 3.54 26.47
C GLN A 212 15.96 2.34 26.39
N THR A 213 15.48 1.14 26.73
CA THR A 213 16.24 -0.10 26.60
C THR A 213 16.63 -0.41 25.16
N PHE A 214 15.90 0.09 24.17
CA PHE A 214 16.14 -0.16 22.74
C PHE A 214 17.26 0.73 22.16
N GLY A 215 17.70 1.74 22.92
CA GLY A 215 18.57 2.79 22.43
C GLY A 215 19.85 2.29 21.76
N SER A 216 20.12 2.79 20.56
CA SER A 216 21.29 2.44 19.72
C SER A 216 21.40 0.99 19.25
N MET A 217 20.42 0.13 19.54
CA MET A 217 20.38 -1.24 19.03
C MET A 217 19.67 -1.30 17.67
N TYR A 218 19.95 -2.33 16.89
CA TYR A 218 19.11 -2.71 15.75
C TYR A 218 17.89 -3.52 16.22
N PRO A 219 16.79 -3.55 15.45
CA PRO A 219 15.64 -4.38 15.81
C PRO A 219 15.98 -5.86 16.00
N SER A 220 16.82 -6.45 15.16
CA SER A 220 17.29 -7.83 15.27
C SER A 220 18.16 -8.12 16.51
N GLU A 221 18.62 -7.08 17.22
CA GLU A 221 19.35 -7.25 18.48
C GLU A 221 18.41 -7.31 19.70
N LEU A 222 17.09 -7.09 19.53
CA LEU A 222 16.10 -7.13 20.60
C LEU A 222 15.82 -8.56 21.07
N SER A 223 15.76 -8.77 22.39
CA SER A 223 15.38 -10.08 22.94
C SER A 223 13.86 -10.24 23.05
N SER A 224 13.36 -11.47 23.16
CA SER A 224 11.93 -11.73 23.42
C SER A 224 11.42 -11.06 24.71
N MET A 225 12.31 -10.73 25.67
CA MET A 225 11.97 -9.98 26.88
C MET A 225 11.80 -8.48 26.60
N ASP A 226 12.59 -7.92 25.67
CA ASP A 226 12.47 -6.52 25.24
C ASP A 226 11.16 -6.31 24.48
N LEU A 227 10.82 -7.27 23.61
CA LEU A 227 9.57 -7.28 22.84
C LEU A 227 8.32 -7.53 23.70
N ALA A 228 8.45 -8.17 24.87
CA ALA A 228 7.32 -8.37 25.79
C ALA A 228 6.67 -7.05 26.24
N LEU A 229 7.38 -5.92 26.17
CA LEU A 229 6.82 -4.59 26.45
C LEU A 229 5.70 -4.19 25.48
N LEU A 230 5.68 -4.75 24.26
CA LEU A 230 4.65 -4.52 23.25
C LEU A 230 3.34 -5.25 23.54
N SER A 231 3.31 -6.14 24.53
CA SER A 231 2.06 -6.80 24.96
C SER A 231 1.09 -5.86 25.70
N GLU A 232 1.59 -4.72 26.20
CA GLU A 232 0.77 -3.68 26.80
C GLU A 232 0.17 -2.76 25.72
N PRO A 233 -1.16 -2.60 25.63
CA PRO A 233 -1.80 -1.80 24.57
C PRO A 233 -1.26 -0.36 24.46
N GLU A 234 -0.93 0.26 25.59
CA GLU A 234 -0.41 1.64 25.63
C GLU A 234 0.98 1.75 24.99
N ASN A 235 1.83 0.74 25.13
CA ASN A 235 3.16 0.70 24.49
C ASN A 235 3.03 0.33 23.01
N TYR A 236 2.16 -0.63 22.69
CA TYR A 236 1.89 -1.04 21.31
C TYR A 236 1.43 0.14 20.44
N GLU A 237 0.56 1.00 20.96
CA GLU A 237 0.04 2.18 20.24
C GLU A 237 1.11 3.23 19.90
N ILE A 238 2.13 3.38 20.76
CA ILE A 238 3.23 4.35 20.54
C ILE A 238 4.45 3.71 19.88
N TRP A 239 4.45 2.39 19.68
CA TRP A 239 5.51 1.69 18.96
C TRP A 239 5.48 2.10 17.49
N PHE A 240 6.45 2.92 17.10
CA PHE A 240 6.63 3.36 15.72
C PHE A 240 8.12 3.25 15.36
N PRO A 241 8.60 2.04 14.99
CA PRO A 241 10.03 1.80 14.73
C PRO A 241 10.60 2.84 13.74
N LEU A 242 9.82 3.24 12.73
CA LEU A 242 10.15 4.29 11.77
C LEU A 242 10.58 5.65 12.37
N GLY A 243 9.91 6.13 13.42
CA GLY A 243 10.20 7.41 14.08
C GLY A 243 11.37 7.32 15.06
N PHE A 244 11.57 6.12 15.62
CA PHE A 244 12.65 5.81 16.55
C PHE A 244 13.98 5.51 15.85
N MET A 245 13.95 5.25 14.53
CA MET A 245 15.15 5.01 13.73
C MET A 245 16.04 6.23 13.53
N ASN A 246 17.35 6.01 13.59
CA ASN A 246 18.38 7.00 13.25
C ASN A 246 18.81 6.90 11.78
N LEU A 247 18.17 7.69 10.92
CA LEU A 247 18.45 7.68 9.47
C LEU A 247 19.78 8.33 9.07
N TYR A 248 20.60 8.84 9.99
CA TYR A 248 21.92 9.38 9.61
C TYR A 248 22.90 8.27 9.18
N ASP A 249 22.84 7.10 9.82
CA ASP A 249 23.72 5.93 9.66
C ASP A 249 25.15 6.25 9.20
N PRO A 250 26.04 6.64 10.13
CA PRO A 250 27.46 6.81 9.85
C PRO A 250 28.23 5.48 9.78
N ASP A 251 27.64 4.35 10.21
CA ASP A 251 28.36 3.12 10.56
C ASP A 251 28.38 2.08 9.45
N LEU A 252 27.63 2.31 8.36
CA LEU A 252 27.50 1.37 7.25
C LEU A 252 26.73 0.14 7.73
N GLN A 253 25.52 -0.08 7.21
CA GLN A 253 24.87 -1.39 7.32
C GLN A 253 25.91 -2.51 7.22
N HIS A 254 26.09 -3.24 8.32
CA HIS A 254 26.95 -4.43 8.40
C HIS A 254 28.40 -4.23 7.92
N GLY A 255 28.96 -3.02 8.10
CA GLY A 255 30.37 -2.72 7.88
C GLY A 255 30.79 -2.41 6.44
N ALA A 256 29.86 -2.18 5.50
CA ALA A 256 30.18 -1.80 4.12
C ALA A 256 29.22 -0.76 3.49
N LYS A 257 29.77 0.23 2.76
CA LYS A 257 29.00 1.24 1.98
C LYS A 257 28.33 0.60 0.76
N THR A 258 27.21 -0.09 0.95
CA THR A 258 26.49 -0.75 -0.15
C THR A 258 25.31 0.07 -0.67
N TYR A 259 24.68 0.96 0.10
CA TYR A 259 23.49 1.75 -0.32
C TYR A 259 22.37 0.89 -0.91
N THR A 260 22.25 -0.36 -0.46
CA THR A 260 21.28 -1.35 -0.94
C THR A 260 20.21 -1.60 0.12
N TYR A 261 19.45 -0.57 0.47
CA TYR A 261 18.47 -0.68 1.55
C TYR A 261 17.33 -1.63 1.20
N SER A 262 17.05 -1.89 -0.08
CA SER A 262 16.00 -2.82 -0.51
C SER A 262 16.47 -4.27 -0.65
N LYS A 263 17.69 -4.60 -0.18
CA LYS A 263 18.26 -5.95 -0.32
C LYS A 263 17.86 -6.79 0.89
N PRO A 264 17.22 -7.96 0.66
CA PRO A 264 17.01 -8.88 1.76
C PRO A 264 18.30 -9.50 2.31
N TYR A 265 18.40 -9.76 3.62
CA TYR A 265 19.48 -10.56 4.22
C TYR A 265 19.15 -11.13 5.62
N ASP A 266 19.50 -12.39 5.83
CA ASP A 266 19.52 -13.10 7.13
C ASP A 266 20.49 -12.42 8.10
N ASP A 267 19.97 -11.67 9.07
CA ASP A 267 20.75 -10.80 9.97
C ASP A 267 20.98 -11.36 11.38
N ASP A 268 20.18 -12.34 11.79
CA ASP A 268 20.28 -13.06 13.05
C ASP A 268 20.89 -14.48 12.91
N PHE A 269 21.15 -14.93 11.68
CA PHE A 269 21.77 -16.19 11.30
C PHE A 269 20.96 -17.45 11.64
N ASP A 270 19.64 -17.34 11.66
CA ASP A 270 18.74 -18.48 11.87
C ASP A 270 18.64 -19.39 10.62
N GLY A 271 19.09 -18.89 9.46
CA GLY A 271 19.11 -19.58 8.18
C GLY A 271 17.89 -19.33 7.28
N ARG A 272 17.00 -18.44 7.69
CA ARG A 272 15.85 -17.93 6.94
C ARG A 272 16.11 -16.48 6.52
N MET A 273 15.23 -16.01 5.66
CA MET A 273 15.23 -14.66 5.10
C MET A 273 13.79 -14.18 5.19
N ASP A 274 13.23 -14.37 6.37
CA ASP A 274 12.05 -13.75 6.93
C ASP A 274 12.44 -12.33 7.33
N GLU A 275 11.55 -11.42 6.99
CA GLU A 275 11.78 -10.00 7.21
C GLU A 275 10.42 -9.48 7.60
N ASP A 276 10.12 -9.53 8.88
CA ASP A 276 8.85 -9.04 9.38
C ASP A 276 8.85 -7.51 9.30
N GLY A 277 7.99 -7.00 8.43
CA GLY A 277 7.91 -5.57 8.14
C GLY A 277 7.43 -4.76 9.35
N ALA A 278 7.66 -3.45 9.27
CA ALA A 278 6.93 -2.48 10.07
C ALA A 278 5.91 -1.71 9.22
N PRO A 279 4.94 -2.40 8.57
CA PRO A 279 4.02 -1.74 7.67
C PRO A 279 3.18 -0.71 8.42
N VAL A 280 2.83 0.34 7.67
CA VAL A 280 2.03 1.47 8.11
C VAL A 280 0.64 1.41 7.48
N SER A 281 0.55 0.95 6.24
CA SER A 281 -0.70 0.86 5.49
C SER A 281 -0.85 -0.47 4.76
N GLU A 282 -1.99 -0.66 4.08
CA GLU A 282 -2.22 -1.86 3.26
C GLU A 282 -1.26 -1.93 2.06
N GLN A 283 -0.59 -0.83 1.71
CA GLN A 283 0.46 -0.80 0.71
C GLN A 283 1.45 0.33 0.95
N ASP A 284 2.67 -0.03 1.36
CA ASP A 284 3.78 0.87 1.59
C ASP A 284 4.81 0.74 0.47
N PHE A 285 5.33 1.87 -0.02
CA PHE A 285 6.51 1.89 -0.89
C PHE A 285 7.60 2.76 -0.32
N ILE A 286 8.86 2.32 -0.43
CA ILE A 286 10.00 2.96 0.22
C ILE A 286 11.15 3.05 -0.77
N GLY A 287 11.62 4.28 -1.04
CA GLY A 287 12.71 4.55 -1.95
C GLY A 287 13.77 5.47 -1.35
N TYR A 288 15.02 5.30 -1.78
CA TYR A 288 16.15 6.14 -1.35
C TYR A 288 16.78 6.86 -2.53
N TYR A 289 17.09 8.13 -2.33
CA TYR A 289 17.81 8.93 -3.31
C TYR A 289 18.61 10.06 -2.69
N TYR A 290 19.48 10.64 -3.51
CA TYR A 290 20.51 11.56 -3.09
C TYR A 290 20.61 12.70 -4.09
N ASP A 291 20.95 13.88 -3.59
CA ASP A 291 21.32 15.01 -4.46
C ASP A 291 22.81 15.00 -4.83
N TYR A 292 23.59 14.07 -4.27
CA TYR A 292 25.03 13.90 -4.46
C TYR A 292 25.34 12.44 -4.84
N CYS A 293 26.55 12.17 -5.33
CA CYS A 293 27.01 10.79 -5.53
C CYS A 293 27.58 10.23 -4.22
N PRO A 294 26.94 9.21 -3.60
CA PRO A 294 27.38 8.71 -2.31
C PRO A 294 28.58 7.76 -2.39
N LEU A 295 28.92 7.25 -3.58
CA LEU A 295 30.08 6.36 -3.80
C LEU A 295 31.44 7.09 -3.85
N GLY A 296 31.49 8.39 -3.52
CA GLY A 296 32.75 9.13 -3.35
C GLY A 296 33.50 9.46 -4.66
N ILE A 297 32.85 9.31 -5.81
CA ILE A 297 33.42 9.70 -7.10
C ILE A 297 33.15 11.20 -7.31
N THR A 298 34.08 12.04 -6.91
CA THR A 298 33.94 13.51 -6.95
C THR A 298 34.05 14.12 -8.36
N THR A 299 34.28 13.30 -9.39
CA THR A 299 34.66 13.75 -10.76
C THR A 299 33.71 13.28 -11.87
N VAL A 300 32.63 12.58 -11.55
CA VAL A 300 31.68 12.07 -12.56
C VAL A 300 30.35 12.78 -12.37
N ASP A 301 29.96 13.57 -13.37
CA ASP A 301 28.61 14.11 -13.51
C ASP A 301 27.60 12.96 -13.45
N ARG A 302 26.56 13.09 -12.62
CA ARG A 302 25.43 12.15 -12.62
C ARG A 302 24.52 12.46 -13.81
N ASP A 303 23.61 11.54 -14.11
CA ASP A 303 22.75 11.72 -15.27
C ASP A 303 21.59 12.68 -14.98
N TYR A 304 21.89 13.97 -14.90
CA TYR A 304 20.94 15.03 -14.57
C TYR A 304 19.89 15.31 -15.67
N GLY A 305 19.78 14.45 -16.69
CA GLY A 305 18.80 14.57 -17.77
C GLY A 305 19.23 15.43 -18.96
N GLY A 306 18.27 15.69 -19.87
CA GLY A 306 18.51 16.19 -21.23
C GLY A 306 19.22 17.55 -21.29
N SER A 307 18.92 18.44 -20.34
CA SER A 307 19.48 19.81 -20.31
C SER A 307 20.68 19.99 -19.36
N LYS A 308 21.31 18.90 -18.90
CA LYS A 308 22.46 18.97 -17.99
C LYS A 308 23.64 19.81 -18.50
N GLY A 309 23.80 19.93 -19.82
CA GLY A 309 24.88 20.73 -20.42
C GLY A 309 24.72 22.24 -20.26
N GLN A 310 23.57 22.73 -19.79
CA GLN A 310 23.27 24.16 -19.57
C GLN A 310 23.04 24.51 -18.10
N ASN A 311 23.06 23.52 -17.20
CA ASN A 311 22.77 23.69 -15.78
C ASN A 311 23.89 23.09 -14.92
N THR A 312 24.25 23.76 -13.83
CA THR A 312 25.25 23.26 -12.88
C THR A 312 24.60 22.93 -11.55
N HIS A 313 24.51 21.62 -11.24
CA HIS A 313 24.01 21.18 -9.94
C HIS A 313 25.06 21.37 -8.84
N TYR A 314 24.67 22.01 -7.75
CA TYR A 314 25.48 22.12 -6.54
C TYR A 314 24.74 21.45 -5.39
N PRO A 315 25.22 20.29 -4.90
CA PRO A 315 24.48 19.52 -3.91
C PRO A 315 24.40 20.24 -2.56
N LEU A 316 23.21 20.20 -1.97
CA LEU A 316 22.95 20.42 -0.55
C LEU A 316 23.61 19.32 0.31
N ASN A 317 23.89 18.14 -0.25
CA ASN A 317 24.40 16.92 0.41
C ASN A 317 23.35 16.31 1.35
N ILE A 318 22.22 15.96 0.75
CA ILE A 318 21.07 15.37 1.45
C ILE A 318 20.80 13.96 0.93
N LYS A 319 20.36 13.10 1.85
CA LYS A 319 19.74 11.80 1.57
C LYS A 319 18.25 11.96 1.81
N VAL A 320 17.43 11.40 0.93
CA VAL A 320 15.98 11.35 1.11
C VAL A 320 15.55 9.89 1.14
N ARG A 321 14.79 9.54 2.19
CA ARG A 321 13.93 8.35 2.20
C ARG A 321 12.52 8.82 1.89
N GLN A 322 12.00 8.43 0.74
CA GLN A 322 10.61 8.66 0.35
C GLN A 322 9.80 7.43 0.71
N MET A 323 8.67 7.63 1.38
CA MET A 323 7.70 6.59 1.66
C MET A 323 6.33 7.02 1.15
N SER A 324 5.50 6.07 0.75
CA SER A 324 4.12 6.35 0.38
C SER A 324 3.18 5.26 0.86
N TYR A 325 1.97 5.67 1.26
CA TYR A 325 1.02 4.84 2.01
C TYR A 325 -0.37 4.92 1.40
N GLN A 326 -1.06 3.79 1.28
CA GLN A 326 -2.41 3.69 0.74
C GLN A 326 -3.26 2.63 1.47
N TRP A 327 -4.56 2.91 1.57
CA TRP A 327 -5.58 1.98 2.09
C TRP A 327 -6.71 1.79 1.07
N SER A 328 -7.46 0.70 1.23
CA SER A 328 -8.65 0.35 0.45
C SER A 328 -9.97 0.76 1.10
N TYR A 329 -9.92 1.35 2.31
CA TYR A 329 -11.11 1.62 3.13
C TYR A 329 -11.98 2.72 2.50
N ASP A 330 -13.30 2.53 2.44
CA ASP A 330 -14.18 3.35 1.59
C ASP A 330 -14.11 4.88 1.82
N TYR A 331 -13.79 5.34 3.03
CA TYR A 331 -13.67 6.77 3.35
C TYR A 331 -12.32 7.39 2.94
N ILE A 332 -11.26 6.59 2.80
CA ILE A 332 -9.87 7.01 2.53
C ILE A 332 -9.20 6.29 1.34
N LYS A 333 -9.96 5.48 0.59
CA LYS A 333 -9.50 4.85 -0.65
C LYS A 333 -9.04 5.85 -1.71
N ASN A 334 -9.47 7.11 -1.59
CA ASN A 334 -9.06 8.24 -2.44
C ASN A 334 -7.94 9.07 -1.80
N LEU A 335 -7.02 8.46 -1.03
CA LEU A 335 -5.92 9.15 -0.38
C LEU A 335 -4.61 8.37 -0.52
N VAL A 336 -3.54 9.07 -0.87
CA VAL A 336 -2.16 8.58 -0.76
C VAL A 336 -1.34 9.60 0.03
N TYR A 337 -0.62 9.15 1.05
CA TYR A 337 0.41 9.96 1.68
C TYR A 337 1.74 9.77 0.96
N ILE A 338 2.53 10.83 0.89
CA ILE A 338 3.92 10.79 0.48
C ILE A 338 4.74 11.47 1.57
N GLU A 339 5.57 10.69 2.24
CA GLU A 339 6.46 11.11 3.31
C GLU A 339 7.90 11.22 2.78
N PHE A 340 8.55 12.34 3.06
CA PHE A 340 9.95 12.61 2.75
C PHE A 340 10.74 12.80 4.03
N ASN A 341 11.64 11.86 4.32
CA ASN A 341 12.62 11.99 5.37
C ASN A 341 13.93 12.52 4.79
N ILE A 342 14.22 13.79 5.01
CA ILE A 342 15.38 14.49 4.46
C ILE A 342 16.47 14.58 5.51
N THR A 343 17.54 13.82 5.30
CA THR A 343 18.70 13.76 6.20
C THR A 343 19.83 14.66 5.69
N ASN A 344 20.34 15.53 6.55
CA ASN A 344 21.52 16.33 6.26
C ASN A 344 22.80 15.52 6.48
N ILE A 345 23.48 15.17 5.39
CA ILE A 345 24.72 14.36 5.41
C ILE A 345 25.97 15.25 5.52
N ASN A 346 25.82 16.57 5.65
CA ASN A 346 26.96 17.42 5.98
C ASN A 346 27.40 17.15 7.42
N VAL A 347 28.70 16.89 7.62
CA VAL A 347 29.30 16.65 8.95
C VAL A 347 29.42 17.91 9.83
N ALA A 348 29.24 19.11 9.27
CA ALA A 348 29.50 20.36 10.00
C ALA A 348 28.60 21.54 9.61
N ASP A 349 27.91 21.48 8.48
CA ASP A 349 27.15 22.62 7.96
C ASP A 349 25.65 22.41 8.19
N THR A 350 25.04 23.34 8.92
CA THR A 350 23.58 23.48 8.99
C THR A 350 23.06 24.02 7.65
N LEU A 351 21.96 23.43 7.19
CA LEU A 351 21.18 24.01 6.10
C LEU A 351 20.19 25.00 6.70
N TYR A 352 20.28 26.26 6.30
CA TYR A 352 19.47 27.34 6.84
C TYR A 352 18.28 27.65 5.94
N ASP A 353 17.20 28.18 6.51
CA ASP A 353 16.04 28.68 5.77
C ASP A 353 15.53 27.66 4.74
N CYS A 354 15.29 26.43 5.21
CA CYS A 354 14.76 25.35 4.39
C CYS A 354 13.37 25.74 3.87
N ALA A 355 13.10 25.38 2.62
CA ALA A 355 11.83 25.58 1.94
C ALA A 355 11.56 24.35 1.06
N MET A 356 10.29 24.01 0.90
CA MET A 356 9.87 22.86 0.10
C MET A 356 8.77 23.23 -0.87
N GLY A 357 8.73 22.53 -2.00
CA GLY A 357 7.62 22.59 -2.93
C GLY A 357 7.27 21.21 -3.47
N ILE A 358 5.99 20.99 -3.73
CA ILE A 358 5.49 19.89 -4.55
C ILE A 358 5.11 20.47 -5.90
N TYR A 359 5.85 20.05 -6.92
CA TYR A 359 5.51 20.31 -8.31
C TYR A 359 4.46 19.28 -8.77
N MET A 360 3.43 19.71 -9.50
CA MET A 360 2.43 18.82 -10.11
C MET A 360 2.08 19.29 -11.52
N ASP A 361 2.28 18.39 -12.49
CA ASP A 361 1.84 18.48 -13.88
C ASP A 361 0.76 17.43 -14.10
N ALA A 362 -0.48 17.84 -14.35
CA ALA A 362 -1.63 16.95 -14.21
C ALA A 362 -2.01 16.19 -15.50
N ASP A 363 -1.86 16.82 -16.67
CA ASP A 363 -2.30 16.35 -18.00
C ASP A 363 -3.51 15.40 -17.94
N ILE A 364 -4.61 15.92 -17.42
CA ILE A 364 -5.74 15.09 -17.01
C ILE A 364 -6.45 14.58 -18.26
N GLY A 365 -6.75 13.28 -18.29
CA GLY A 365 -7.59 12.72 -19.33
C GLY A 365 -7.36 11.24 -19.63
N PRO A 366 -8.15 10.66 -20.54
CA PRO A 366 -8.08 9.24 -20.86
C PRO A 366 -6.72 8.81 -21.40
N ASN A 367 -6.24 7.63 -21.00
CA ASN A 367 -4.95 7.05 -21.43
C ASN A 367 -4.91 6.71 -22.94
N THR A 368 -6.06 6.86 -23.62
CA THR A 368 -6.16 6.72 -25.07
C THR A 368 -5.91 8.00 -25.86
N TYR A 369 -5.86 9.16 -25.18
CA TYR A 369 -5.59 10.46 -25.79
C TYR A 369 -4.07 10.69 -25.87
N GLY A 370 -3.64 11.49 -26.86
CA GLY A 370 -2.26 11.97 -26.95
C GLY A 370 -2.04 13.23 -26.10
N SER A 371 -1.08 14.05 -26.51
CA SER A 371 -0.76 15.33 -25.85
C SER A 371 -1.91 16.34 -25.81
N GLU A 372 -2.99 16.11 -26.57
CA GLU A 372 -4.17 16.97 -26.56
C GLU A 372 -4.91 16.99 -25.22
N LYS A 373 -4.79 15.96 -24.37
CA LYS A 373 -5.49 15.90 -23.07
C LYS A 373 -5.06 16.99 -22.09
N ALA A 374 -3.82 17.49 -22.21
CA ALA A 374 -3.32 18.55 -21.35
C ALA A 374 -3.85 19.95 -21.73
N ALA A 375 -4.51 20.11 -22.88
CA ALA A 375 -4.71 21.43 -23.48
C ALA A 375 -5.69 22.35 -22.71
N ASP A 376 -6.55 21.77 -21.89
CA ASP A 376 -7.67 22.42 -21.21
C ASP A 376 -7.76 22.12 -19.70
N ASP A 377 -6.64 21.78 -19.09
CA ASP A 377 -6.53 21.73 -17.65
C ASP A 377 -6.70 23.11 -16.98
N LYS A 378 -7.13 23.10 -15.70
CA LYS A 378 -7.19 24.28 -14.83
C LYS A 378 -6.77 23.94 -13.41
N SER A 379 -5.87 24.75 -12.86
CA SER A 379 -5.53 24.66 -11.43
C SER A 379 -6.20 25.75 -10.58
N GLY A 380 -6.34 25.48 -9.29
CA GLY A 380 -6.83 26.42 -8.31
C GLY A 380 -6.29 26.14 -6.91
N TYR A 381 -6.75 26.96 -5.96
CA TYR A 381 -6.34 26.90 -4.56
C TYR A 381 -7.53 27.16 -3.63
N VAL A 382 -7.60 26.42 -2.54
CA VAL A 382 -8.61 26.54 -1.49
C VAL A 382 -7.91 26.73 -0.15
N LYS A 383 -8.11 27.91 0.48
CA LYS A 383 -7.66 28.21 1.84
C LYS A 383 -8.67 27.72 2.86
N GLY A 384 -8.19 27.29 4.02
CA GLY A 384 -9.04 26.96 5.15
C GLY A 384 -8.32 26.23 6.26
N GLU A 385 -8.70 26.54 7.49
CA GLU A 385 -8.15 25.89 8.68
C GLU A 385 -8.46 24.39 8.65
N GLY A 386 -7.42 23.58 8.77
CA GLY A 386 -7.52 22.13 8.80
C GLY A 386 -7.65 21.42 7.46
N TYR A 387 -7.84 22.11 6.33
CA TYR A 387 -7.98 21.48 5.00
C TYR A 387 -7.27 22.17 3.84
N GLU A 388 -6.62 23.33 3.99
CA GLU A 388 -5.98 24.08 2.89
C GLU A 388 -5.22 23.22 1.84
N PHE A 389 -5.55 23.38 0.54
CA PHE A 389 -5.01 22.56 -0.56
C PHE A 389 -4.94 23.31 -1.92
N ALA A 390 -4.07 22.83 -2.81
CA ALA A 390 -4.05 23.16 -4.25
C ALA A 390 -4.69 22.03 -5.07
N TYR A 391 -5.26 22.32 -6.24
CA TYR A 391 -5.91 21.31 -7.08
C TYR A 391 -5.81 21.60 -8.59
N THR A 392 -6.01 20.57 -9.41
CA THR A 392 -6.16 20.65 -10.88
C THR A 392 -7.34 19.77 -11.35
N TYR A 393 -7.99 20.14 -12.46
CA TYR A 393 -9.05 19.39 -13.13
C TYR A 393 -9.11 19.73 -14.63
N ASP A 394 -9.71 18.86 -15.44
CA ASP A 394 -9.98 19.14 -16.85
C ASP A 394 -11.22 20.04 -17.01
N ALA A 395 -11.11 21.16 -17.74
CA ALA A 395 -12.13 22.19 -17.74
C ALA A 395 -13.42 21.82 -18.48
N ASP A 396 -13.35 20.93 -19.47
CA ASP A 396 -14.49 20.46 -20.26
C ASP A 396 -14.96 19.03 -19.90
N PHE A 397 -14.22 18.41 -18.98
CA PHE A 397 -14.31 17.04 -18.47
C PHE A 397 -14.15 15.96 -19.54
N ASP A 398 -13.47 16.25 -20.64
CA ASP A 398 -13.36 15.41 -21.84
C ASP A 398 -14.72 14.87 -22.30
N HIS A 399 -15.76 15.71 -22.24
CA HIS A 399 -17.16 15.32 -22.48
C HIS A 399 -17.71 14.27 -21.49
N GLY A 400 -17.25 14.30 -20.24
CA GLY A 400 -17.63 13.42 -19.14
C GLY A 400 -16.74 12.19 -18.96
N LEU A 401 -15.56 12.15 -19.59
CA LEU A 401 -14.59 11.06 -19.42
C LEU A 401 -13.62 11.30 -18.25
N SER A 402 -13.34 12.57 -17.91
CA SER A 402 -12.42 12.98 -16.84
C SER A 402 -13.10 13.94 -15.83
N PRO A 403 -14.23 13.55 -15.21
CA PRO A 403 -15.05 14.47 -14.40
C PRO A 403 -14.44 14.88 -13.05
N GLY A 404 -13.38 14.22 -12.61
CA GLY A 404 -12.80 14.40 -11.28
C GLY A 404 -11.89 15.62 -11.16
N LEU A 405 -11.38 15.81 -9.96
CA LEU A 405 -10.34 16.78 -9.61
C LEU A 405 -9.26 16.06 -8.80
N VAL A 406 -8.02 16.52 -8.89
CA VAL A 406 -6.92 16.06 -8.03
C VAL A 406 -6.45 17.20 -7.12
N GLY A 407 -6.37 16.94 -5.82
CA GLY A 407 -5.89 17.86 -4.81
C GLY A 407 -4.61 17.39 -4.13
N ALA A 408 -3.83 18.34 -3.60
CA ALA A 408 -2.67 18.07 -2.75
C ALA A 408 -2.60 19.03 -1.55
N ARG A 409 -2.26 18.50 -0.38
CA ARG A 409 -2.10 19.25 0.88
C ARG A 409 -0.80 18.91 1.62
N VAL A 410 -0.41 19.78 2.55
CA VAL A 410 0.64 19.49 3.54
C VAL A 410 0.01 18.95 4.83
N CYS A 411 0.63 17.92 5.40
CA CYS A 411 0.25 17.32 6.68
C CYS A 411 1.29 17.56 7.78
N SER A 412 2.58 17.56 7.42
CA SER A 412 3.70 17.87 8.32
C SER A 412 4.82 18.56 7.54
N PRO A 413 5.54 19.57 8.07
CA PRO A 413 5.34 20.22 9.39
C PRO A 413 3.95 20.81 9.57
N ASP A 414 3.57 21.14 10.81
CA ASP A 414 2.27 21.71 11.15
C ASP A 414 1.91 22.83 10.16
N PRO A 415 0.89 22.61 9.29
CA PRO A 415 0.49 23.59 8.29
C PRO A 415 0.13 24.94 8.90
N ASP A 416 -0.38 24.97 10.13
CA ASP A 416 -0.79 26.20 10.80
C ASP A 416 0.43 27.03 11.28
N ALA A 417 1.65 26.46 11.25
CA ALA A 417 2.91 27.13 11.56
C ALA A 417 3.75 27.51 10.32
N LEU A 418 3.28 27.17 9.11
CA LEU A 418 3.98 27.38 7.84
C LEU A 418 3.45 28.62 7.09
N GLU A 419 4.32 29.21 6.28
CA GLU A 419 3.92 30.14 5.22
C GLU A 419 3.78 29.38 3.91
N PHE A 420 2.78 29.74 3.09
CA PHE A 420 2.47 29.06 1.84
C PHE A 420 2.46 30.02 0.65
N HIS A 421 3.06 29.56 -0.46
CA HIS A 421 2.84 30.12 -1.79
C HIS A 421 2.50 29.01 -2.78
N CYS A 422 1.72 29.34 -3.80
CA CYS A 422 1.41 28.39 -4.88
C CYS A 422 1.47 29.12 -6.20
N TRP A 423 2.19 28.58 -7.17
CA TRP A 423 2.49 29.23 -8.45
C TRP A 423 2.06 28.36 -9.63
N TYR A 424 1.62 28.98 -10.72
CA TYR A 424 1.50 28.31 -12.01
C TYR A 424 2.17 29.13 -13.11
N TRP A 425 2.58 28.45 -14.18
CA TRP A 425 3.19 29.07 -15.36
C TRP A 425 2.93 28.28 -16.64
N LYS A 426 3.12 28.98 -17.75
CA LYS A 426 3.04 28.41 -19.10
C LYS A 426 4.27 27.55 -19.40
N VAL A 427 4.09 26.43 -20.11
CA VAL A 427 5.17 25.61 -20.68
C VAL A 427 6.26 26.47 -21.34
N GLY A 428 7.51 26.16 -21.02
CA GLY A 428 8.73 26.82 -21.50
C GLY A 428 9.12 28.07 -20.71
N ASN A 429 8.35 28.46 -19.69
CA ASN A 429 8.67 29.58 -18.79
C ASN A 429 9.22 29.13 -17.43
N GLY A 430 9.70 27.88 -17.30
CA GLY A 430 10.29 27.37 -16.07
C GLY A 430 11.42 28.23 -15.48
N PRO A 431 11.75 28.00 -14.20
CA PRO A 431 12.77 28.75 -13.49
C PRO A 431 14.17 28.55 -14.05
N ASP A 432 14.86 29.68 -14.27
CA ASP A 432 16.25 29.71 -14.71
C ASP A 432 17.20 29.73 -13.51
N ASP A 433 17.89 28.59 -13.30
CA ASP A 433 18.95 28.37 -12.31
C ASP A 433 20.21 27.76 -12.96
N SER A 434 20.58 28.24 -14.15
CA SER A 434 21.75 27.71 -14.88
C SER A 434 23.09 27.85 -14.12
N ASP A 435 23.22 28.86 -13.25
CA ASP A 435 24.30 29.03 -12.27
C ASP A 435 23.76 29.59 -10.94
N PRO A 436 23.34 28.72 -9.99
CA PRO A 436 22.74 29.16 -8.73
C PRO A 436 23.76 29.76 -7.74
N ARG A 437 25.05 29.80 -8.12
CA ARG A 437 26.10 30.49 -7.35
C ARG A 437 26.33 31.92 -7.81
N ASP A 438 25.64 32.40 -8.86
CA ASP A 438 25.73 33.79 -9.25
C ASP A 438 25.09 34.71 -8.19
N VAL A 439 25.97 35.42 -7.50
CA VAL A 439 25.65 36.38 -6.42
C VAL A 439 25.75 37.82 -6.91
N GLY A 440 25.71 38.04 -8.23
CA GLY A 440 25.73 39.37 -8.83
C GLY A 440 24.60 40.27 -8.28
N PRO A 441 24.87 41.56 -8.00
CA PRO A 441 23.82 42.51 -7.60
C PRO A 441 22.98 42.91 -8.81
N THR A 442 22.18 41.98 -9.33
CA THR A 442 21.20 42.23 -10.40
C THR A 442 19.78 42.11 -9.87
N ILE A 443 18.91 42.97 -10.38
CA ILE A 443 17.63 43.38 -9.79
C ILE A 443 16.49 42.36 -10.00
N LYS A 444 16.78 41.09 -10.34
CA LYS A 444 15.83 39.95 -10.31
C LYS A 444 16.56 38.64 -10.66
N THR A 445 16.45 37.67 -9.73
CA THR A 445 16.33 36.22 -9.93
C THR A 445 17.49 35.34 -10.46
N SER A 446 18.72 35.37 -9.92
CA SER A 446 19.72 34.32 -10.23
C SER A 446 19.43 32.94 -9.60
N ASN A 447 18.41 32.84 -8.73
CA ASN A 447 17.98 31.64 -8.00
C ASN A 447 16.45 31.49 -8.04
N GLN A 448 15.87 31.46 -9.25
CA GLN A 448 14.42 31.44 -9.47
C GLN A 448 13.71 30.32 -8.71
N LYS A 449 14.26 29.09 -8.65
CA LYS A 449 13.56 28.01 -7.93
C LYS A 449 13.39 28.34 -6.44
N TYR A 450 14.44 28.79 -5.76
CA TYR A 450 14.34 29.10 -4.33
C TYR A 450 13.41 30.29 -4.06
N TRP A 451 13.46 31.33 -4.90
CA TRP A 451 12.58 32.48 -4.75
C TRP A 451 11.11 32.17 -5.01
N LEU A 452 10.81 31.17 -5.83
CA LEU A 452 9.46 30.62 -5.96
C LEU A 452 9.05 29.88 -4.69
N LEU A 453 9.96 29.10 -4.09
CA LEU A 453 9.67 28.38 -2.85
C LEU A 453 9.35 29.33 -1.67
N THR A 454 9.98 30.52 -1.60
CA THR A 454 9.81 31.47 -0.50
C THR A 454 9.01 32.73 -0.84
N GLY A 455 8.54 32.88 -2.07
CA GLY A 455 7.76 34.03 -2.57
C GLY A 455 8.45 35.40 -2.56
N THR A 456 9.76 35.48 -2.33
CA THR A 456 10.44 36.75 -2.03
C THR A 456 10.72 37.61 -3.27
N ASN A 457 10.83 37.03 -4.48
CA ASN A 457 11.14 37.78 -5.71
C ASN A 457 10.80 37.01 -7.01
N PRO A 458 9.57 36.56 -7.24
CA PRO A 458 9.22 35.88 -8.49
C PRO A 458 9.33 36.81 -9.71
N ASP A 459 9.59 36.23 -10.89
CA ASP A 459 9.40 36.93 -12.16
C ASP A 459 7.90 37.00 -12.50
N ASP A 460 7.26 38.09 -12.10
CA ASP A 460 5.81 38.34 -12.31
C ASP A 460 5.38 38.31 -13.80
N SER A 461 6.33 38.31 -14.75
CA SER A 461 6.02 38.15 -16.17
C SER A 461 5.83 36.69 -16.59
N LYS A 462 6.28 35.74 -15.76
CA LYS A 462 6.25 34.29 -16.00
C LYS A 462 5.34 33.55 -15.03
N TYR A 463 5.41 33.88 -13.75
CA TYR A 463 4.76 33.14 -12.67
C TYR A 463 3.55 33.91 -12.15
N THR A 464 2.42 33.22 -12.01
CA THR A 464 1.20 33.80 -11.45
C THR A 464 0.82 33.04 -10.17
N PRO A 465 0.45 33.74 -9.08
CA PRO A 465 0.07 33.08 -7.84
C PRO A 465 -1.32 32.43 -7.96
N LEU A 466 -1.42 31.17 -7.55
CA LEU A 466 -2.68 30.42 -7.36
C LEU A 466 -3.30 30.72 -5.99
N ARG A 467 -2.47 30.88 -4.96
CA ARG A 467 -2.91 31.17 -3.60
C ARG A 467 -3.17 32.68 -3.42
N PRO A 468 -4.37 33.12 -3.02
CA PRO A 468 -4.65 34.54 -2.81
C PRO A 468 -3.98 35.09 -1.54
N GLU A 469 -3.19 36.15 -1.69
CA GLU A 469 -2.59 36.88 -0.56
C GLU A 469 -3.63 37.64 0.29
N ASP A 470 -4.76 38.04 -0.29
CA ASP A 470 -5.85 38.68 0.47
C ASP A 470 -6.55 37.63 1.35
N SER A 471 -6.52 37.85 2.67
CA SER A 471 -7.15 36.97 3.66
C SER A 471 -8.67 36.83 3.49
N ASN A 472 -9.33 37.74 2.78
CA ASN A 472 -10.78 37.68 2.54
C ASN A 472 -11.17 36.81 1.33
N ILE A 473 -10.19 36.41 0.49
CA ILE A 473 -10.43 35.56 -0.67
C ILE A 473 -10.02 34.14 -0.30
N MET A 474 -10.99 33.25 -0.08
CA MET A 474 -10.73 31.88 0.36
C MET A 474 -10.42 30.91 -0.78
N GLU A 475 -10.91 31.18 -1.97
CA GLU A 475 -10.72 30.31 -3.14
C GLU A 475 -10.32 31.15 -4.35
N TRP A 476 -9.41 30.62 -5.16
CA TRP A 476 -9.07 31.20 -6.45
C TRP A 476 -8.76 30.10 -7.46
N GLU A 477 -9.02 30.40 -8.72
CA GLU A 477 -8.84 29.49 -9.83
C GLU A 477 -8.33 30.29 -11.02
N GLN A 478 -7.54 29.63 -11.87
CA GLN A 478 -7.08 30.21 -13.11
C GLN A 478 -8.24 30.74 -13.96
N PRO A 479 -8.06 31.87 -14.66
CA PRO A 479 -9.15 32.50 -15.41
C PRO A 479 -9.50 31.78 -16.71
N SER A 480 -8.58 30.99 -17.28
CA SER A 480 -8.72 30.30 -18.56
C SER A 480 -8.11 28.90 -18.50
N PRO A 481 -8.68 27.89 -19.18
CA PRO A 481 -8.04 26.60 -19.38
C PRO A 481 -6.77 26.69 -20.22
N ASN A 482 -5.77 25.90 -19.87
CA ASN A 482 -4.53 25.67 -20.60
C ASN A 482 -3.76 24.49 -19.99
N ASP A 483 -2.79 23.96 -20.72
CA ASP A 483 -1.71 23.12 -20.18
C ASP A 483 -1.07 23.82 -18.96
N THR A 484 -1.44 23.33 -17.78
CA THR A 484 -1.15 23.94 -16.48
C THR A 484 -0.49 22.96 -15.54
N ARG A 485 0.51 23.51 -14.84
CA ARG A 485 1.25 22.91 -13.75
C ARG A 485 1.24 23.85 -12.57
N PHE A 486 1.32 23.31 -11.36
CA PHE A 486 1.50 24.13 -10.18
C PHE A 486 2.69 23.70 -9.32
N LEU A 487 3.29 24.67 -8.64
CA LEU A 487 4.27 24.47 -7.58
C LEU A 487 3.65 24.91 -6.27
N PHE A 488 3.28 23.96 -5.42
CA PHE A 488 2.74 24.21 -4.09
C PHE A 488 3.88 24.24 -3.07
N ALA A 489 4.26 25.44 -2.65
CA ALA A 489 5.43 25.71 -1.82
C ALA A 489 5.09 26.13 -0.39
N PHE A 490 5.96 25.74 0.55
CA PHE A 490 5.83 26.03 1.97
C PHE A 490 7.19 26.15 2.66
N TYR A 491 7.26 27.03 3.66
CA TYR A 491 8.52 27.43 4.31
C TYR A 491 8.28 28.05 5.69
N GLY A 492 9.35 28.13 6.49
CA GLY A 492 9.33 28.86 7.77
C GLY A 492 9.60 30.37 7.60
N ALA A 493 9.60 31.13 8.69
CA ALA A 493 9.85 32.58 8.64
C ALA A 493 11.16 32.94 7.92
N GLN A 494 11.12 34.01 7.12
CA GLN A 494 12.25 34.49 6.31
C GLN A 494 12.86 35.79 6.89
N PRO A 495 14.14 36.10 6.58
CA PRO A 495 14.86 37.25 7.15
C PRO A 495 14.25 38.64 6.87
N ASP A 496 13.39 38.75 5.86
CA ASP A 496 12.65 39.96 5.47
C ASP A 496 11.49 40.30 6.42
N ASN A 497 11.10 39.37 7.30
CA ASN A 497 10.26 39.62 8.48
C ASN A 497 11.05 39.40 9.78
N PRO A 498 11.85 40.38 10.25
CA PRO A 498 12.72 40.22 11.41
C PRO A 498 11.99 39.94 12.72
N GLY A 499 10.70 40.28 12.83
CA GLY A 499 9.91 40.04 14.03
C GLY A 499 9.69 38.55 14.25
N ASP A 500 9.17 37.87 13.21
CA ASP A 500 8.96 36.42 13.25
C ASP A 500 10.28 35.65 13.11
N TYR A 501 11.18 36.10 12.23
CA TYR A 501 12.46 35.43 12.01
C TYR A 501 13.36 35.40 13.25
N ASN A 502 13.28 36.39 14.13
CA ASN A 502 14.06 36.44 15.37
C ASN A 502 13.25 36.07 16.62
N ALA A 503 12.03 35.56 16.47
CA ALA A 503 11.23 35.09 17.58
C ALA A 503 11.89 33.87 18.24
N ILE A 504 11.95 33.88 19.57
CA ILE A 504 12.51 32.80 20.38
C ILE A 504 11.47 32.26 21.36
N ASP A 505 11.54 30.96 21.66
CA ASP A 505 10.72 30.31 22.68
C ASP A 505 11.27 30.58 24.10
N GLU A 506 10.66 29.95 25.12
CA GLU A 506 11.08 30.07 26.52
C GLU A 506 12.47 29.49 26.81
N TYR A 507 13.00 28.67 25.91
CA TYR A 507 14.31 28.03 25.99
C TYR A 507 15.38 28.75 25.15
N GLY A 508 15.01 29.80 24.41
CA GLY A 508 15.90 30.59 23.56
C GLY A 508 16.09 30.03 22.14
N ASN A 509 15.27 29.06 21.71
CA ASN A 509 15.32 28.50 20.36
C ASN A 509 14.48 29.33 19.39
N TYR A 510 14.98 29.48 18.15
CA TYR A 510 14.24 30.16 17.09
C TYR A 510 13.14 29.27 16.51
N TYR A 511 11.93 29.36 17.06
CA TYR A 511 10.86 28.38 16.78
C TYR A 511 10.09 28.60 15.48
N LYS A 512 10.31 29.73 14.80
CA LYS A 512 9.71 30.03 13.49
C LYS A 512 10.67 29.82 12.31
N ARG A 513 11.94 29.48 12.57
CA ARG A 513 12.91 29.20 11.50
C ARG A 513 12.89 27.73 11.16
N TRP A 514 13.05 27.42 9.88
CA TRP A 514 13.20 26.04 9.44
C TRP A 514 14.66 25.76 9.06
N ASN A 515 15.41 25.14 9.96
CA ASN A 515 16.82 24.81 9.76
C ASN A 515 17.06 23.31 9.94
N LEU A 516 18.01 22.75 9.20
CA LEU A 516 18.41 21.35 9.32
C LEU A 516 19.86 21.26 9.77
N ALA A 517 20.05 20.91 11.04
CA ALA A 517 21.38 20.69 11.60
C ALA A 517 22.09 19.49 10.93
N PRO A 518 23.43 19.44 10.94
CA PRO A 518 24.19 18.23 10.62
C PRO A 518 23.61 17.00 11.29
N GLU A 519 23.60 15.86 10.59
CA GLU A 519 23.24 14.54 11.13
C GLU A 519 21.77 14.39 11.54
N LYS A 520 20.97 15.45 11.44
CA LYS A 520 19.54 15.42 11.73
C LYS A 520 18.75 15.14 10.46
N THR A 521 17.60 14.53 10.67
CA THR A 521 16.61 14.21 9.64
C THR A 521 15.36 15.02 9.92
N MET A 522 14.79 15.65 8.91
CA MET A 522 13.45 16.24 8.99
C MET A 522 12.42 15.35 8.27
N LYS A 523 11.23 15.23 8.86
CA LYS A 523 10.09 14.52 8.29
C LYS A 523 9.09 15.49 7.68
N ILE A 524 8.75 15.29 6.41
CA ILE A 524 7.78 16.12 5.69
C ILE A 524 6.73 15.19 5.09
N VAL A 525 5.45 15.53 5.22
CA VAL A 525 4.36 14.67 4.78
C VAL A 525 3.37 15.49 3.96
N VAL A 526 3.06 15.00 2.77
CA VAL A 526 2.02 15.54 1.90
C VAL A 526 0.99 14.46 1.62
N ALA A 527 -0.23 14.88 1.32
CA ALA A 527 -1.32 14.00 0.93
C ALA A 527 -1.83 14.41 -0.44
N VAL A 528 -2.00 13.43 -1.33
CA VAL A 528 -2.58 13.59 -2.67
C VAL A 528 -3.89 12.81 -2.70
N PHE A 529 -4.96 13.44 -3.17
CA PHE A 529 -6.31 12.90 -3.09
C PHE A 529 -7.19 13.45 -4.23
N PRO A 530 -7.84 12.61 -5.03
CA PRO A 530 -8.84 13.04 -5.98
C PRO A 530 -10.27 13.00 -5.40
N GLY A 531 -11.19 13.61 -6.12
CA GLY A 531 -12.62 13.59 -5.82
C GLY A 531 -13.43 14.24 -6.94
N ASP A 532 -14.74 14.03 -6.94
CA ASP A 532 -15.63 14.52 -8.01
C ASP A 532 -16.03 15.98 -7.79
N THR A 533 -15.86 16.50 -6.56
CA THR A 533 -16.20 17.88 -6.22
C THR A 533 -15.19 18.51 -5.26
N LYS A 534 -15.12 19.85 -5.23
CA LYS A 534 -14.29 20.57 -4.25
C LYS A 534 -14.69 20.30 -2.79
N GLU A 535 -15.96 19.98 -2.51
CA GLU A 535 -16.39 19.63 -1.16
C GLU A 535 -15.91 18.25 -0.74
N GLU A 536 -15.85 17.30 -1.68
CA GLU A 536 -15.17 16.01 -1.45
C GLU A 536 -13.68 16.20 -1.22
N LEU A 537 -13.00 17.05 -2.00
CA LEU A 537 -11.59 17.39 -1.75
C LEU A 537 -11.38 18.01 -0.35
N LYS A 538 -12.27 18.90 0.12
CA LYS A 538 -12.21 19.43 1.51
C LYS A 538 -12.39 18.31 2.54
N SER A 539 -13.28 17.37 2.29
CA SER A 539 -13.49 16.20 3.16
C SER A 539 -12.25 15.31 3.19
N GLN A 540 -11.66 14.99 2.04
CA GLN A 540 -10.45 14.17 1.93
C GLN A 540 -9.25 14.86 2.58
N ALA A 541 -9.07 16.16 2.35
CA ALA A 541 -8.05 16.95 3.04
C ALA A 541 -8.23 16.92 4.57
N SER A 542 -9.46 16.97 5.07
CA SER A 542 -9.75 16.90 6.51
C SER A 542 -9.41 15.52 7.08
N TRP A 543 -9.81 14.44 6.39
CA TRP A 543 -9.43 13.07 6.76
C TRP A 543 -7.91 12.88 6.75
N ALA A 544 -7.22 13.46 5.76
CA ALA A 544 -5.78 13.41 5.70
C ALA A 544 -5.08 14.08 6.91
N LYS A 545 -5.71 15.09 7.56
CA LYS A 545 -5.24 15.64 8.85
C LYS A 545 -5.55 14.69 10.01
N ILE A 546 -6.77 14.13 10.04
CA ILE A 546 -7.22 13.25 11.14
C ILE A 546 -6.39 11.97 11.22
N ILE A 547 -6.17 11.28 10.10
CA ILE A 547 -5.45 9.99 10.03
C ILE A 547 -3.96 10.18 10.30
N TYR A 548 -3.39 11.29 9.78
CA TYR A 548 -2.01 11.63 10.08
C TYR A 548 -1.82 11.90 11.58
N GLY A 549 -2.83 12.44 12.27
CA GLY A 549 -2.75 12.73 13.70
C GLY A 549 -1.99 14.02 13.99
N LYS A 550 -1.09 13.99 14.97
CA LYS A 550 -0.44 15.20 15.49
C LYS A 550 0.81 15.57 14.69
N ALA A 551 0.77 16.69 13.97
CA ALA A 551 1.94 17.17 13.24
C ALA A 551 3.08 17.69 14.13
N GLN A 552 4.31 17.54 13.64
CA GLN A 552 5.50 18.16 14.23
C GLN A 552 5.58 19.63 13.79
N ASP A 553 6.00 20.52 14.69
CA ASP A 553 6.27 21.92 14.37
C ASP A 553 7.69 22.12 13.79
N LEU A 554 8.03 23.37 13.45
CA LEU A 554 9.34 23.71 12.86
C LEU A 554 10.55 23.44 13.77
N VAL A 555 10.35 23.23 15.08
CA VAL A 555 11.41 22.89 16.04
C VAL A 555 11.53 21.38 16.20
N THR A 556 10.39 20.71 16.31
CA THR A 556 10.28 19.28 16.60
C THR A 556 10.44 18.41 15.36
N VAL A 557 10.29 18.96 14.14
CA VAL A 557 10.43 18.21 12.88
C VAL A 557 11.81 17.58 12.67
N ILE A 558 12.85 18.06 13.37
CA ILE A 558 14.21 17.49 13.36
C ILE A 558 14.50 16.55 14.55
N LEU A 559 13.52 16.38 15.44
CA LEU A 559 13.57 15.55 16.63
C LEU A 559 12.88 14.20 16.35
N PRO A 560 13.08 13.19 17.24
CA PRO A 560 12.41 11.90 17.13
C PRO A 560 10.88 12.11 17.09
N ASP A 561 10.23 11.50 16.10
CA ASP A 561 8.79 11.57 15.98
C ASP A 561 8.16 10.43 16.78
N THR A 562 7.69 10.76 17.97
CA THR A 562 7.13 9.79 18.93
C THR A 562 5.61 9.81 18.97
N PHE A 563 4.95 10.53 18.07
CA PHE A 563 3.50 10.57 18.02
C PHE A 563 2.97 9.38 17.21
N PRO A 564 1.81 8.82 17.59
CA PRO A 564 1.11 7.87 16.75
C PRO A 564 0.61 8.56 15.48
N HIS A 565 0.90 7.97 14.32
CA HIS A 565 0.52 8.45 13.00
C HIS A 565 -0.05 7.32 12.17
N TYR A 566 -0.87 7.67 11.18
CA TYR A 566 -1.42 6.71 10.21
C TYR A 566 -2.26 5.62 10.88
N ASN A 567 -3.14 6.04 11.81
CA ASN A 567 -4.02 5.13 12.55
C ASN A 567 -5.49 5.32 12.10
N PRO A 568 -5.84 4.88 10.88
CA PRO A 568 -7.23 4.88 10.44
C PRO A 568 -8.03 3.84 11.24
N PRO A 569 -9.33 4.08 11.53
CA PRO A 569 -10.28 3.00 11.76
C PRO A 569 -10.24 1.96 10.64
N GLU A 570 -10.16 0.68 11.01
CA GLU A 570 -9.94 -0.45 10.11
C GLU A 570 -11.17 -1.35 10.00
N PRO A 571 -11.47 -1.91 8.81
CA PRO A 571 -12.48 -2.95 8.67
C PRO A 571 -12.00 -4.27 9.33
N PRO A 572 -12.88 -5.29 9.42
CA PRO A 572 -12.49 -6.63 9.85
C PRO A 572 -11.39 -7.26 8.97
N GLU A 573 -10.80 -8.37 9.40
CA GLU A 573 -9.75 -9.08 8.66
C GLU A 573 -10.24 -9.57 7.30
N ILE A 574 -9.42 -9.46 6.26
CA ILE A 574 -9.77 -9.89 4.89
C ILE A 574 -9.96 -11.41 4.87
N PRO A 575 -11.09 -11.94 4.40
CA PRO A 575 -11.28 -13.38 4.32
C PRO A 575 -10.44 -14.00 3.20
N ASN A 576 -9.80 -15.15 3.48
CA ASN A 576 -9.18 -15.95 2.43
C ASN A 576 -10.28 -16.49 1.51
N MET A 577 -10.08 -16.42 0.19
CA MET A 577 -11.11 -16.77 -0.79
C MET A 577 -10.57 -17.64 -1.93
N HIS A 578 -11.40 -18.57 -2.39
CA HIS A 578 -11.20 -19.32 -3.63
C HIS A 578 -12.45 -19.24 -4.51
N ALA A 579 -12.29 -18.92 -5.80
CA ALA A 579 -13.36 -18.94 -6.77
C ALA A 579 -13.04 -19.86 -7.95
N GLU A 580 -14.03 -20.64 -8.39
CA GLU A 580 -13.87 -21.56 -9.51
C GLU A 580 -15.09 -21.57 -10.43
N ILE A 581 -14.84 -21.78 -11.72
CA ILE A 581 -15.90 -21.89 -12.72
C ILE A 581 -16.49 -23.29 -12.65
N VAL A 582 -17.80 -23.39 -12.41
CA VAL A 582 -18.54 -24.65 -12.34
C VAL A 582 -19.67 -24.71 -13.36
N GLN A 583 -20.14 -25.92 -13.65
CA GLN A 583 -21.31 -26.15 -14.48
C GLN A 583 -22.49 -26.48 -13.58
N SER A 584 -23.49 -25.61 -13.55
CA SER A 584 -24.78 -25.85 -12.90
C SER A 584 -25.82 -26.35 -13.91
N ASP A 585 -26.96 -26.83 -13.39
CA ASP A 585 -28.13 -27.24 -14.18
C ASP A 585 -28.65 -26.14 -15.10
N THR A 586 -28.39 -24.87 -14.77
CA THR A 586 -28.88 -23.69 -15.49
C THR A 586 -27.82 -23.04 -16.39
N GLY A 587 -26.56 -23.46 -16.31
CA GLY A 587 -25.47 -22.96 -17.15
C GLY A 587 -24.11 -22.92 -16.45
N THR A 588 -23.20 -22.10 -16.97
CA THR A 588 -21.97 -21.75 -16.24
C THR A 588 -22.32 -20.94 -14.99
N SER A 589 -21.70 -21.27 -13.87
CA SER A 589 -21.75 -20.53 -12.60
C SER A 589 -20.33 -20.39 -12.06
N ILE A 590 -20.14 -19.56 -11.03
CA ILE A 590 -18.90 -19.47 -10.26
C ILE A 590 -19.21 -19.85 -8.83
N ASP A 591 -18.53 -20.87 -8.30
CA ASP A 591 -18.56 -21.17 -6.87
C ASP A 591 -17.48 -20.37 -6.17
N VAL A 592 -17.83 -19.73 -5.05
CA VAL A 592 -16.95 -18.91 -4.22
C VAL A 592 -16.94 -19.50 -2.81
N TYR A 593 -15.75 -19.75 -2.30
CA TYR A 593 -15.48 -20.32 -0.99
C TYR A 593 -14.62 -19.36 -0.19
N TRP A 594 -14.85 -19.24 1.11
CA TRP A 594 -14.04 -18.39 1.98
C TRP A 594 -13.99 -18.89 3.42
N ASP A 595 -12.96 -18.50 4.17
CA ASP A 595 -12.86 -18.78 5.60
C ASP A 595 -13.56 -17.71 6.46
N ASN A 596 -13.79 -18.01 7.73
CA ASN A 596 -14.50 -17.11 8.64
C ASN A 596 -13.57 -16.25 9.52
N ARG A 597 -12.34 -15.96 9.07
CA ARG A 597 -11.36 -15.30 9.96
C ARG A 597 -11.79 -13.93 10.45
N SER A 598 -12.54 -13.20 9.62
CA SER A 598 -13.10 -11.89 9.90
C SER A 598 -14.03 -11.85 11.11
N GLU A 599 -14.63 -12.98 11.50
CA GLU A 599 -15.51 -13.06 12.70
C GLU A 599 -14.76 -12.83 14.02
N PHE A 600 -13.43 -12.86 14.00
CA PHE A 600 -12.57 -12.77 15.18
C PHE A 600 -11.72 -11.49 15.19
N SER A 601 -12.07 -10.52 14.34
CA SER A 601 -11.37 -9.24 14.26
C SER A 601 -11.61 -8.37 15.49
N TYR A 602 -10.64 -7.50 15.75
CA TYR A 602 -10.60 -6.64 16.92
C TYR A 602 -10.03 -5.28 16.55
N ASP A 603 -10.86 -4.23 16.54
CA ASP A 603 -10.46 -2.86 16.18
C ASP A 603 -10.30 -1.98 17.42
N PHE A 604 -9.08 -1.49 17.65
CA PHE A 604 -8.76 -0.60 18.77
C PHE A 604 -9.34 0.82 18.60
N MET A 605 -9.65 1.23 17.36
CA MET A 605 -10.13 2.57 17.04
C MET A 605 -11.65 2.72 17.19
N ASN A 606 -12.40 1.61 17.19
CA ASN A 606 -13.84 1.66 17.48
C ASN A 606 -14.13 2.27 18.85
N VAL A 607 -13.33 1.93 19.87
CA VAL A 607 -13.34 2.60 21.18
C VAL A 607 -11.90 2.95 21.60
N PRO A 608 -11.50 4.23 21.62
CA PRO A 608 -10.13 4.62 21.94
C PRO A 608 -9.68 4.16 23.34
N THR A 609 -8.43 3.69 23.47
CA THR A 609 -7.87 3.20 24.76
C THR A 609 -7.92 4.27 25.86
N ALA A 610 -7.86 5.55 25.49
CA ALA A 610 -7.99 6.67 26.41
C ALA A 610 -9.40 6.79 27.06
N GLU A 611 -10.44 6.26 26.42
CA GLU A 611 -11.82 6.29 26.91
C GLU A 611 -12.19 5.05 27.75
N ILE A 612 -11.35 4.00 27.74
CA ILE A 612 -11.59 2.73 28.43
C ILE A 612 -10.89 2.71 29.79
N GLY A 613 -11.64 2.36 30.83
CA GLY A 613 -11.09 2.13 32.17
C GLY A 613 -12.12 2.25 33.28
N TRP A 614 -11.67 2.05 34.53
CA TRP A 614 -12.49 2.31 35.71
C TRP A 614 -12.18 3.67 36.31
N GLN A 615 -13.22 4.43 36.68
CA GLN A 615 -13.08 5.64 37.49
C GLN A 615 -12.80 5.26 38.95
N ASN A 616 -12.02 6.08 39.68
CA ASN A 616 -11.65 5.79 41.06
C ASN A 616 -12.80 6.09 42.04
N PRO A 617 -13.43 5.07 42.67
CA PRO A 617 -14.51 5.30 43.63
C PRO A 617 -14.03 5.83 44.98
N HIS A 618 -12.72 5.84 45.23
CA HIS A 618 -12.10 6.22 46.50
C HIS A 618 -11.44 7.61 46.48
N SER A 619 -11.45 8.31 45.33
CA SER A 619 -10.82 9.63 45.21
C SER A 619 -11.65 10.73 45.89
N SER A 620 -11.00 11.58 46.68
CA SER A 620 -11.61 12.80 47.24
C SER A 620 -11.54 14.01 46.30
N ASP A 621 -10.78 13.90 45.21
CA ASP A 621 -10.36 15.04 44.39
C ASP A 621 -11.23 15.24 43.13
N TYR A 622 -12.22 14.37 42.94
CA TYR A 622 -13.08 14.32 41.76
C TYR A 622 -14.56 14.22 42.15
N THR A 623 -15.44 14.86 41.39
CA THR A 623 -16.90 14.72 41.55
C THR A 623 -17.38 13.63 40.59
N PRO A 624 -17.86 12.48 41.10
CA PRO A 624 -18.16 11.33 40.26
C PRO A 624 -19.42 11.52 39.42
N VAL A 625 -19.38 10.99 38.19
CA VAL A 625 -20.54 10.88 37.31
C VAL A 625 -21.05 9.44 37.42
N THR A 626 -21.95 9.21 38.37
CA THR A 626 -22.34 7.86 38.83
C THR A 626 -23.20 7.07 37.85
N ASP A 627 -23.56 7.66 36.71
CA ASP A 627 -24.37 7.07 35.64
C ASP A 627 -23.53 6.68 34.40
N LEU A 628 -22.20 6.79 34.48
CA LEU A 628 -21.27 6.27 33.48
C LEU A 628 -21.04 4.77 33.65
N ASP A 629 -20.76 4.10 32.54
CA ASP A 629 -20.42 2.67 32.51
C ASP A 629 -19.07 2.39 33.21
N SER A 630 -18.11 3.30 33.07
CA SER A 630 -16.81 3.28 33.77
C SER A 630 -16.90 3.52 35.29
N TRP A 631 -18.07 3.88 35.83
CA TRP A 631 -18.26 4.07 37.26
C TRP A 631 -18.66 2.75 37.93
N PRO A 632 -17.90 2.25 38.92
CA PRO A 632 -18.19 0.97 39.52
C PRO A 632 -19.44 1.01 40.41
N THR A 633 -20.26 -0.04 40.30
CA THR A 633 -21.45 -0.21 41.15
C THR A 633 -21.07 -0.49 42.61
N PRO A 634 -21.98 -0.25 43.58
CA PRO A 634 -21.72 -0.55 44.99
C PRO A 634 -21.30 -2.00 45.26
N ASP A 635 -21.82 -2.96 44.49
CA ASP A 635 -21.48 -4.38 44.62
C ASP A 635 -20.06 -4.66 44.09
N GLN A 636 -19.67 -4.08 42.96
CA GLN A 636 -18.31 -4.20 42.40
C GLN A 636 -17.26 -3.57 43.33
N ILE A 637 -17.56 -2.41 43.94
CA ILE A 637 -16.70 -1.79 44.95
C ILE A 637 -16.51 -2.72 46.16
N ALA A 638 -17.54 -3.48 46.53
CA ALA A 638 -17.47 -4.47 47.61
C ALA A 638 -16.78 -5.79 47.19
N GLY A 639 -16.31 -5.91 45.95
CA GLY A 639 -15.70 -7.12 45.39
C GLY A 639 -16.69 -8.19 44.95
N ASN A 640 -17.99 -7.89 44.90
CA ASN A 640 -19.02 -8.80 44.43
C ASN A 640 -19.27 -8.55 42.94
N TRP A 641 -18.65 -9.38 42.09
CA TRP A 641 -18.79 -9.30 40.64
C TRP A 641 -19.83 -10.30 40.13
N PRO A 642 -20.56 -9.99 39.03
CA PRO A 642 -21.40 -10.98 38.37
C PRO A 642 -20.59 -12.19 37.89
N ASP A 643 -21.16 -13.40 37.96
CA ASP A 643 -20.46 -14.64 37.59
C ASP A 643 -19.95 -14.66 36.14
N TYR A 644 -20.61 -13.92 35.24
CA TYR A 644 -20.25 -13.85 33.82
C TYR A 644 -19.12 -12.85 33.52
N TRP A 645 -18.68 -12.05 34.50
CA TRP A 645 -17.68 -10.99 34.29
C TRP A 645 -16.26 -11.57 34.36
N PRO A 646 -15.42 -11.53 33.32
CA PRO A 646 -14.07 -12.13 33.38
C PRO A 646 -13.15 -11.43 34.40
N GLU A 647 -12.22 -12.16 35.03
CA GLU A 647 -11.39 -11.63 36.14
C GLU A 647 -10.42 -10.54 35.69
N GLU A 648 -9.90 -10.67 34.48
CA GLU A 648 -8.97 -9.76 33.80
C GLU A 648 -9.53 -8.34 33.60
N PHE A 649 -10.85 -8.16 33.56
CA PHE A 649 -11.48 -6.85 33.39
C PHE A 649 -11.90 -6.20 34.72
N ARG A 650 -11.59 -6.83 35.86
CA ARG A 650 -11.98 -6.36 37.20
C ARG A 650 -10.88 -5.49 37.81
N PHE A 651 -11.29 -4.54 38.64
CA PHE A 651 -10.36 -3.84 39.54
C PHE A 651 -10.36 -4.54 40.92
N PRO A 652 -9.25 -4.48 41.68
CA PRO A 652 -9.17 -5.09 43.00
C PRO A 652 -10.05 -4.36 44.03
N SER A 653 -10.72 -5.10 44.90
CA SER A 653 -11.61 -4.54 45.93
C SER A 653 -10.87 -3.90 47.10
N SER A 654 -9.55 -4.09 47.22
CA SER A 654 -8.75 -3.49 48.27
C SER A 654 -8.22 -2.11 47.87
N SER A 655 -8.49 -1.09 48.69
CA SER A 655 -7.91 0.25 48.52
C SER A 655 -6.38 0.31 48.75
N THR A 656 -5.74 -0.81 49.08
CA THR A 656 -4.29 -0.91 49.31
C THR A 656 -3.51 -1.43 48.10
N GLU A 657 -4.19 -1.99 47.11
CA GLU A 657 -3.55 -2.44 45.87
C GLU A 657 -3.50 -1.29 44.86
N VAL A 658 -2.35 -1.12 44.22
CA VAL A 658 -2.14 -0.06 43.23
C VAL A 658 -2.83 -0.49 41.94
N TYR A 659 -3.97 0.13 41.63
CA TYR A 659 -4.67 -0.03 40.35
C TYR A 659 -4.68 1.30 39.59
N PRO A 660 -4.35 1.33 38.28
CA PRO A 660 -4.28 2.54 37.49
C PRO A 660 -5.68 3.01 37.06
N TYR A 661 -6.45 3.57 38.00
CA TYR A 661 -7.77 4.15 37.69
C TYR A 661 -7.66 5.30 36.69
N LYS A 662 -8.59 5.34 35.73
CA LYS A 662 -8.69 6.36 34.68
C LYS A 662 -9.95 7.20 34.91
N ASN A 663 -9.82 8.30 35.65
CA ASN A 663 -10.98 9.14 36.02
C ASN A 663 -11.68 9.83 34.84
N ASN A 664 -11.05 9.88 33.66
CA ASN A 664 -11.67 10.40 32.44
C ASN A 664 -12.34 9.31 31.59
N ALA A 665 -12.24 8.03 31.98
CA ALA A 665 -12.85 6.94 31.24
C ALA A 665 -14.38 7.08 31.24
N VAL A 666 -14.98 6.69 30.12
CA VAL A 666 -16.45 6.70 29.90
C VAL A 666 -16.96 5.25 29.77
N VAL A 667 -16.14 4.36 29.21
CA VAL A 667 -16.44 2.95 28.94
C VAL A 667 -15.67 2.06 29.91
N ASN A 668 -16.31 1.02 30.48
CA ASN A 668 -15.57 0.06 31.32
C ASN A 668 -14.74 -0.92 30.45
N PRO A 669 -13.70 -1.58 30.99
CA PRO A 669 -12.84 -2.48 30.22
C PRO A 669 -13.56 -3.63 29.49
N PHE A 670 -14.59 -4.24 30.08
CA PHE A 670 -15.28 -5.37 29.48
C PHE A 670 -16.25 -4.94 28.37
N THR A 671 -16.97 -3.83 28.55
CA THR A 671 -17.78 -3.24 27.46
C THR A 671 -16.88 -2.77 26.31
N GLY A 672 -15.75 -2.13 26.62
CA GLY A 672 -14.76 -1.75 25.61
C GLY A 672 -14.26 -2.95 24.81
N PHE A 673 -13.90 -4.05 25.47
CA PHE A 673 -13.51 -5.31 24.82
C PHE A 673 -14.58 -5.85 23.86
N ARG A 674 -15.86 -5.84 24.26
CA ARG A 674 -16.96 -6.32 23.39
C ARG A 674 -17.22 -5.38 22.22
N LEU A 675 -17.22 -4.07 22.44
CA LEU A 675 -17.40 -3.07 21.38
C LEU A 675 -16.30 -3.17 20.32
N ARG A 676 -15.06 -3.45 20.71
CA ARG A 676 -13.93 -3.63 19.77
C ARG A 676 -14.04 -4.90 18.91
N HIS A 677 -14.94 -5.84 19.22
CA HIS A 677 -15.31 -6.94 18.32
C HIS A 677 -16.49 -6.52 17.45
N ASP A 678 -16.20 -5.79 16.38
CA ASP A 678 -17.19 -5.04 15.61
C ASP A 678 -17.60 -5.68 14.27
N PHE A 679 -17.08 -6.87 13.96
CA PHE A 679 -17.51 -7.65 12.79
C PHE A 679 -19.04 -7.75 12.72
N GLN A 680 -19.59 -7.45 11.53
CA GLN A 680 -21.02 -7.47 11.26
C GLN A 680 -21.43 -8.42 10.13
N GLY A 681 -20.57 -8.71 9.15
CA GLY A 681 -20.96 -9.64 8.07
C GLY A 681 -20.03 -9.72 6.87
N TYR A 682 -20.53 -10.35 5.80
CA TYR A 682 -19.83 -10.52 4.53
C TYR A 682 -20.65 -10.00 3.34
N THR A 683 -19.98 -9.43 2.34
CA THR A 683 -20.59 -9.02 1.06
C THR A 683 -19.84 -9.67 -0.11
N MET A 684 -20.58 -10.38 -0.97
CA MET A 684 -20.04 -10.94 -2.22
C MET A 684 -20.26 -9.96 -3.37
N TRP A 685 -19.16 -9.62 -4.05
CA TRP A 685 -19.12 -8.65 -5.13
C TRP A 685 -18.77 -9.29 -6.47
N GLY A 686 -19.28 -8.70 -7.55
CA GLY A 686 -18.92 -9.07 -8.91
C GLY A 686 -18.93 -7.88 -9.86
N ARG A 687 -18.03 -7.88 -10.84
CA ARG A 687 -18.04 -6.94 -11.98
C ARG A 687 -17.51 -7.61 -13.24
N SER A 688 -17.83 -7.06 -14.42
CA SER A 688 -17.42 -7.66 -15.69
C SER A 688 -17.18 -6.61 -16.77
N GLY A 689 -16.12 -6.79 -17.55
CA GLY A 689 -15.79 -5.90 -18.68
C GLY A 689 -15.29 -4.51 -18.28
N SER A 690 -15.01 -4.29 -16.99
CA SER A 690 -14.46 -3.07 -16.42
C SER A 690 -13.57 -3.42 -15.24
N GLY A 691 -12.38 -2.83 -15.23
CA GLY A 691 -11.43 -2.83 -14.12
C GLY A 691 -11.64 -1.67 -13.15
N SER A 692 -12.56 -0.74 -13.42
CA SER A 692 -12.82 0.42 -12.56
C SER A 692 -13.24 -0.01 -11.16
N SER A 693 -12.53 0.48 -10.15
CA SER A 693 -12.77 0.22 -8.73
C SER A 693 -14.14 0.68 -8.22
N GLU A 694 -14.90 1.44 -9.01
CA GLU A 694 -16.27 1.87 -8.67
C GLU A 694 -17.38 1.03 -9.35
N ASP A 695 -17.05 0.13 -10.29
CA ASP A 695 -18.04 -0.63 -11.07
C ASP A 695 -18.49 -1.95 -10.39
N TRP A 696 -18.17 -2.14 -9.11
CA TRP A 696 -18.56 -3.33 -8.35
C TRP A 696 -20.07 -3.42 -8.14
N GLN A 697 -20.62 -4.63 -8.32
CA GLN A 697 -22.03 -4.92 -8.05
C GLN A 697 -22.16 -5.90 -6.90
N GLN A 698 -22.99 -5.54 -5.90
CA GLN A 698 -23.32 -6.42 -4.80
C GLN A 698 -24.15 -7.61 -5.33
N ILE A 699 -23.61 -8.83 -5.21
CA ILE A 699 -24.31 -10.05 -5.61
C ILE A 699 -25.16 -10.58 -4.47
N ARG A 700 -24.59 -10.62 -3.26
CA ARG A 700 -25.24 -11.12 -2.05
C ARG A 700 -24.55 -10.57 -0.80
N ARG A 701 -25.29 -10.48 0.31
CA ARG A 701 -24.80 -10.03 1.61
C ARG A 701 -25.35 -10.93 2.72
N TRP A 702 -24.58 -11.10 3.78
CA TRP A 702 -24.92 -11.81 5.01
C TRP A 702 -24.45 -11.00 6.20
N ASP A 703 -25.19 -11.03 7.29
CA ASP A 703 -24.87 -10.33 8.52
C ASP A 703 -25.20 -11.15 9.75
N LYS A 704 -24.39 -10.98 10.80
CA LYS A 704 -24.70 -11.55 12.10
C LYS A 704 -25.98 -10.94 12.65
N ILE A 705 -26.69 -11.73 13.44
CA ILE A 705 -27.83 -11.24 14.21
C ILE A 705 -27.29 -10.68 15.53
N ASP A 706 -27.45 -9.37 15.74
CA ASP A 706 -27.06 -8.73 17.00
C ASP A 706 -27.84 -9.30 18.19
N THR A 707 -27.12 -9.57 19.28
CA THR A 707 -27.71 -10.02 20.54
C THR A 707 -28.33 -8.84 21.30
N ASP A 708 -29.11 -9.14 22.34
CA ASP A 708 -29.63 -8.09 23.21
C ASP A 708 -28.51 -7.38 23.98
N LEU A 709 -27.40 -8.07 24.27
CA LEU A 709 -26.23 -7.47 24.92
C LEU A 709 -25.52 -6.51 23.97
N ASP A 710 -25.32 -6.88 22.70
CA ASP A 710 -24.71 -5.96 21.74
C ASP A 710 -25.51 -4.66 21.64
N ARG A 711 -26.85 -4.75 21.55
CA ARG A 711 -27.73 -3.57 21.53
C ARG A 711 -27.64 -2.69 22.78
N LEU A 712 -27.32 -3.27 23.93
CA LEU A 712 -27.10 -2.52 25.17
C LEU A 712 -25.76 -1.78 25.16
N ASP A 713 -24.73 -2.41 24.60
CA ASP A 713 -23.37 -1.84 24.54
C ASP A 713 -23.29 -0.62 23.60
N TYR A 714 -24.17 -0.52 22.60
CA TYR A 714 -24.15 0.56 21.60
C TYR A 714 -24.42 1.96 22.14
N ASP A 715 -25.12 2.11 23.26
CA ASP A 715 -25.47 3.40 23.82
C ASP A 715 -24.85 3.57 25.21
N VAL A 716 -23.59 3.98 25.23
CA VAL A 716 -22.84 4.15 26.47
C VAL A 716 -23.22 5.46 27.13
N ALA A 717 -23.42 5.39 28.45
CA ALA A 717 -23.83 6.52 29.28
C ALA A 717 -25.19 7.12 28.88
N MET A 718 -26.11 6.33 28.31
CA MET A 718 -27.44 6.80 27.85
C MET A 718 -28.28 7.53 28.92
N HIS A 719 -28.01 7.24 30.20
CA HIS A 719 -28.75 7.79 31.34
C HIS A 719 -28.08 9.01 31.97
N THR A 720 -26.93 9.44 31.43
CA THR A 720 -26.23 10.60 31.96
C THR A 720 -26.96 11.90 31.67
N VAL A 721 -26.90 12.84 32.62
CA VAL A 721 -27.45 14.18 32.45
C VAL A 721 -26.55 15.08 31.59
N TYR A 722 -25.35 14.60 31.24
CA TYR A 722 -24.34 15.32 30.47
C TYR A 722 -24.29 14.79 29.03
N ASP A 723 -25.03 15.40 28.10
CA ASP A 723 -25.06 14.99 26.68
C ASP A 723 -23.66 14.83 26.05
N SER A 724 -22.65 15.56 26.53
CA SER A 724 -21.26 15.47 26.05
C SER A 724 -20.53 14.17 26.43
N LEU A 725 -21.08 13.36 27.34
CA LEU A 725 -20.49 12.09 27.80
C LEU A 725 -21.21 10.87 27.23
N ARG A 726 -22.37 11.05 26.58
CA ARG A 726 -23.06 9.97 25.89
C ARG A 726 -22.31 9.64 24.60
N LYS A 727 -22.13 8.36 24.32
CA LYS A 727 -21.42 7.85 23.13
C LYS A 727 -22.30 6.86 22.38
N ASP A 728 -22.37 7.01 21.06
CA ASP A 728 -23.15 6.12 20.18
C ASP A 728 -22.21 5.27 19.30
N TYR A 729 -22.24 3.97 19.56
CA TYR A 729 -21.53 2.93 18.82
C TYR A 729 -22.49 2.04 18.01
N GLY A 730 -23.76 2.43 17.85
CA GLY A 730 -24.82 1.60 17.29
C GLY A 730 -24.78 1.36 15.79
N GLY A 731 -24.09 2.20 15.02
CA GLY A 731 -23.67 1.90 13.65
C GLY A 731 -24.76 1.38 12.68
N TYR A 732 -24.30 0.65 11.68
CA TYR A 732 -25.09 -0.14 10.76
C TYR A 732 -25.37 -1.53 11.36
N THR A 733 -26.65 -1.84 11.59
CA THR A 733 -27.07 -3.11 12.23
C THR A 733 -27.42 -4.20 11.22
N GLY A 734 -27.04 -4.06 9.94
CA GLY A 734 -27.33 -5.07 8.93
C GLY A 734 -28.81 -5.16 8.50
N ILE A 735 -29.17 -6.32 7.93
CA ILE A 735 -30.51 -6.71 7.44
C ILE A 735 -31.02 -8.04 8.06
N ASP A 736 -30.36 -8.52 9.11
CA ASP A 736 -30.58 -9.73 9.89
C ASP A 736 -30.67 -11.02 9.06
N MET A 737 -29.78 -11.22 8.08
CA MET A 737 -29.77 -12.41 7.20
C MET A 737 -29.12 -13.66 7.82
N ASP A 738 -28.51 -13.54 8.99
CA ASP A 738 -27.72 -14.56 9.67
C ASP A 738 -26.44 -14.96 8.90
N LEU A 739 -25.52 -15.63 9.59
CA LEU A 739 -24.26 -16.09 9.01
C LEU A 739 -24.49 -17.13 7.89
N PRO A 740 -23.60 -17.20 6.88
CA PRO A 740 -23.80 -18.06 5.72
C PRO A 740 -23.97 -19.54 6.04
N ASN A 741 -24.72 -20.22 5.18
CA ASN A 741 -24.84 -21.68 5.14
C ASN A 741 -25.25 -22.35 6.48
N PRO A 742 -26.38 -22.00 7.13
CA PRO A 742 -26.81 -22.70 8.34
C PRO A 742 -27.21 -24.15 8.04
N SER A 743 -26.79 -25.08 8.90
CA SER A 743 -27.03 -26.52 8.72
C SER A 743 -28.51 -26.91 8.69
N ASN A 744 -29.37 -26.10 9.29
CA ASN A 744 -30.83 -26.29 9.28
C ASN A 744 -31.55 -25.54 8.15
N SER A 745 -30.83 -24.94 7.19
CA SER A 745 -31.45 -24.15 6.12
C SER A 745 -32.50 -24.97 5.35
N SER A 746 -33.67 -24.36 5.15
CA SER A 746 -34.73 -24.96 4.31
C SER A 746 -34.38 -24.91 2.82
N ILE A 747 -33.46 -24.03 2.42
CA ILE A 747 -33.00 -23.84 1.04
C ILE A 747 -31.76 -24.70 0.83
N MET A 748 -31.86 -25.71 -0.04
CA MET A 748 -30.78 -26.68 -0.25
C MET A 748 -29.47 -26.05 -0.73
N SER A 749 -29.55 -25.02 -1.59
CA SER A 749 -28.37 -24.28 -2.08
C SER A 749 -27.70 -23.42 -1.01
N GLU A 750 -28.32 -23.26 0.15
CA GLU A 750 -27.83 -22.45 1.28
C GLU A 750 -27.64 -23.29 2.53
N ARG A 751 -27.67 -24.62 2.40
CA ARG A 751 -27.52 -25.53 3.54
C ARG A 751 -26.05 -25.87 3.74
N GLY A 752 -25.56 -25.65 4.96
CA GLY A 752 -24.19 -26.00 5.36
C GLY A 752 -23.98 -27.49 5.61
N TRP A 753 -22.89 -27.80 6.32
CA TRP A 753 -22.51 -29.15 6.69
C TRP A 753 -23.62 -29.89 7.44
N GLN A 754 -23.73 -31.20 7.20
CA GLN A 754 -24.78 -32.05 7.75
C GLN A 754 -24.17 -33.13 8.62
N ALA A 755 -24.17 -32.91 9.94
CA ALA A 755 -23.73 -33.86 10.95
C ALA A 755 -24.71 -33.90 12.14
N SER A 756 -24.45 -34.78 13.11
CA SER A 756 -25.25 -34.81 14.34
C SER A 756 -24.86 -33.66 15.27
N THR A 757 -25.74 -33.34 16.24
CA THR A 757 -25.43 -32.31 17.25
C THR A 757 -24.16 -32.65 18.04
N GLU A 758 -23.90 -33.92 18.31
CA GLU A 758 -22.68 -34.37 18.99
C GLU A 758 -21.41 -34.08 18.17
N GLU A 759 -21.49 -34.16 16.85
CA GLU A 759 -20.38 -33.79 15.97
C GLU A 759 -20.19 -32.27 15.92
N TYR A 760 -21.28 -31.49 15.86
CA TYR A 760 -21.18 -30.02 15.95
C TYR A 760 -20.55 -29.57 17.27
N GLN A 761 -20.88 -30.22 18.39
CA GLN A 761 -20.35 -29.89 19.72
C GLN A 761 -18.82 -30.10 19.88
N LYS A 762 -18.15 -30.72 18.90
CA LYS A 762 -16.67 -30.77 18.86
C LYS A 762 -16.04 -29.44 18.42
N PHE A 763 -16.81 -28.55 17.81
CA PHE A 763 -16.39 -27.25 17.31
C PHE A 763 -16.82 -26.13 18.26
N TYR A 764 -16.25 -24.94 18.07
CA TYR A 764 -16.49 -23.79 18.93
C TYR A 764 -17.12 -22.60 18.18
N LYS A 765 -17.70 -21.67 18.93
CA LYS A 765 -18.13 -20.35 18.46
C LYS A 765 -17.93 -19.33 19.57
N LEU A 766 -17.94 -18.04 19.21
CA LEU A 766 -18.04 -16.97 20.18
C LEU A 766 -19.49 -16.85 20.68
N ASP A 767 -19.66 -16.69 21.99
CA ASP A 767 -20.93 -16.31 22.59
C ASP A 767 -21.12 -14.79 22.61
N GLN A 768 -22.21 -14.30 23.23
CA GLN A 768 -22.48 -12.86 23.35
C GLN A 768 -21.44 -12.09 24.18
N TYR A 769 -20.57 -12.80 24.92
CA TYR A 769 -19.48 -12.21 25.70
C TYR A 769 -18.14 -12.32 24.97
N TYR A 770 -18.15 -12.76 23.71
CA TYR A 770 -16.96 -13.05 22.89
C TYR A 770 -16.04 -14.08 23.55
N SER A 771 -16.63 -15.02 24.30
CA SER A 771 -15.95 -16.19 24.88
C SER A 771 -16.21 -17.44 24.05
N PHE A 772 -15.21 -18.33 23.95
CA PHE A 772 -15.35 -19.59 23.22
C PHE A 772 -16.28 -20.58 23.94
N GLU A 773 -17.36 -20.99 23.30
CA GLU A 773 -18.26 -22.05 23.74
C GLU A 773 -18.42 -23.17 22.69
N PRO A 774 -18.71 -24.42 23.11
CA PRO A 774 -19.04 -25.49 22.18
C PRO A 774 -20.24 -25.14 21.30
N ASN A 775 -20.18 -25.51 20.02
CA ASN A 775 -21.22 -25.18 19.07
C ASN A 775 -22.54 -25.89 19.40
N GLY A 776 -23.66 -25.21 19.14
CA GLY A 776 -25.01 -25.73 19.38
C GLY A 776 -25.51 -26.70 18.30
N ALA A 777 -26.84 -26.81 18.19
CA ALA A 777 -27.50 -27.68 17.22
C ALA A 777 -27.48 -27.15 15.76
N ILE A 778 -27.10 -25.88 15.57
CA ILE A 778 -26.98 -25.24 14.27
C ILE A 778 -25.51 -24.94 14.04
N PHE A 779 -24.98 -25.38 12.89
CA PHE A 779 -23.61 -25.15 12.47
C PHE A 779 -23.66 -24.35 11.17
N HIS A 780 -22.98 -23.20 11.13
CA HIS A 780 -22.88 -22.37 9.93
C HIS A 780 -21.65 -22.79 9.14
N GLY A 781 -21.77 -22.97 7.81
CA GLY A 781 -20.65 -23.37 6.95
C GLY A 781 -20.25 -24.84 7.07
N TRP A 782 -18.97 -25.11 6.85
CA TRP A 782 -18.34 -26.43 6.86
C TRP A 782 -17.02 -26.44 7.65
N PRO A 783 -16.65 -27.57 8.28
CA PRO A 783 -15.46 -27.67 9.10
C PRO A 783 -14.18 -27.63 8.24
N LEU A 784 -13.19 -26.88 8.72
CA LEU A 784 -11.89 -26.74 8.07
C LEU A 784 -10.83 -27.67 8.70
N TYR A 785 -10.82 -27.76 10.05
CA TYR A 785 -9.83 -28.51 10.82
C TYR A 785 -10.40 -29.75 11.51
N ASP A 786 -9.58 -30.78 11.67
CA ASP A 786 -9.93 -32.05 12.33
C ASP A 786 -9.96 -31.88 13.87
N PRO A 787 -11.11 -32.08 14.55
CA PRO A 787 -11.21 -31.96 16.01
C PRO A 787 -10.47 -33.08 16.77
N ASP A 788 -10.15 -34.19 16.12
CA ASP A 788 -9.47 -35.35 16.71
C ASP A 788 -7.94 -35.28 16.56
N LYS A 789 -7.42 -34.19 15.99
CA LYS A 789 -5.98 -33.93 15.81
C LYS A 789 -5.55 -32.71 16.60
N ASP A 790 -4.43 -32.84 17.32
CA ASP A 790 -3.81 -31.75 18.07
C ASP A 790 -2.30 -31.97 18.18
N TRP A 791 -1.55 -30.99 18.70
CA TRP A 791 -0.10 -31.16 18.86
C TRP A 791 0.23 -32.36 19.76
N THR A 792 1.11 -33.24 19.27
CA THR A 792 1.82 -34.24 20.07
C THR A 792 3.25 -34.39 19.54
N PRO A 793 4.20 -34.92 20.32
CA PRO A 793 5.55 -35.20 19.84
C PRO A 793 5.57 -36.09 18.58
N GLU A 794 4.63 -37.04 18.45
CA GLU A 794 4.52 -37.91 17.29
C GLU A 794 4.00 -37.19 16.04
N ILE A 795 3.14 -36.18 16.21
CA ILE A 795 2.64 -35.36 15.10
C ILE A 795 3.72 -34.36 14.66
N GLN A 796 4.46 -33.76 15.61
CA GLN A 796 5.61 -32.93 15.28
C GLN A 796 6.64 -33.72 14.47
N ALA A 797 7.01 -34.92 14.91
CA ALA A 797 7.95 -35.76 14.16
C ALA A 797 7.44 -36.15 12.75
N GLN A 798 6.13 -36.24 12.54
CA GLN A 798 5.57 -36.43 11.20
C GLN A 798 5.73 -35.19 10.33
N ALA A 799 5.50 -33.99 10.89
CA ALA A 799 5.71 -32.73 10.19
C ALA A 799 7.18 -32.54 9.82
N ASP A 800 8.11 -32.84 10.73
CA ASP A 800 9.55 -32.76 10.47
C ASP A 800 9.97 -33.73 9.35
N GLN A 801 9.44 -34.96 9.34
CA GLN A 801 9.69 -35.92 8.27
C GLN A 801 9.14 -35.44 6.92
N ILE A 802 7.99 -34.77 6.90
CA ILE A 802 7.43 -34.17 5.66
C ILE A 802 8.40 -33.13 5.10
N ALA A 803 8.98 -32.28 5.94
CA ALA A 803 9.98 -31.30 5.51
C ALA A 803 11.24 -31.99 4.95
N GLU A 804 11.77 -32.99 5.66
CA GLU A 804 12.94 -33.76 5.20
C GLU A 804 12.70 -34.47 3.86
N ASP A 805 11.55 -35.13 3.71
CA ASP A 805 11.20 -35.89 2.50
C ASP A 805 10.96 -34.97 1.28
N ASN A 806 10.65 -33.69 1.53
CA ASN A 806 10.30 -32.71 0.52
C ASN A 806 11.25 -31.50 0.47
N ALA A 807 12.49 -31.62 0.96
CA ALA A 807 13.48 -30.54 1.02
C ALA A 807 13.87 -29.89 -0.32
N MET A 808 13.29 -30.33 -1.44
CA MET A 808 13.45 -29.74 -2.77
C MET A 808 12.25 -28.86 -3.18
N LEU A 809 11.17 -28.84 -2.40
CA LEU A 809 10.03 -27.92 -2.56
C LEU A 809 10.34 -26.59 -1.87
N SER A 810 9.54 -25.56 -2.15
CA SER A 810 9.60 -24.31 -1.40
C SER A 810 9.02 -24.49 0.01
N ASP A 811 9.44 -23.66 0.95
CA ASP A 811 8.96 -23.70 2.33
C ASP A 811 7.44 -23.57 2.41
N THR A 812 6.83 -22.70 1.60
CA THR A 812 5.36 -22.60 1.48
C THR A 812 4.68 -23.91 1.10
N ASP A 813 5.27 -24.70 0.21
CA ASP A 813 4.69 -25.98 -0.24
C ASP A 813 4.87 -27.06 0.83
N ILE A 814 6.00 -27.04 1.55
CA ILE A 814 6.25 -27.89 2.71
C ILE A 814 5.23 -27.57 3.82
N SER A 815 5.03 -26.28 4.12
CA SER A 815 4.09 -25.82 5.15
C SER A 815 2.65 -26.24 4.84
N LYS A 816 2.22 -26.18 3.58
CA LYS A 816 0.92 -26.74 3.14
C LYS A 816 0.82 -28.25 3.42
N LEU A 817 1.87 -29.01 3.11
CA LEU A 817 1.88 -30.46 3.35
C LEU A 817 1.84 -30.79 4.85
N GLN A 818 2.53 -30.03 5.69
CA GLN A 818 2.49 -30.18 7.15
C GLN A 818 1.11 -29.78 7.71
N ALA A 819 0.55 -28.64 7.28
CA ALA A 819 -0.76 -28.16 7.71
C ALA A 819 -1.89 -29.17 7.42
N ARG A 820 -1.82 -29.91 6.30
CA ARG A 820 -2.78 -30.96 5.93
C ARG A 820 -2.89 -32.10 6.94
N LEU A 821 -1.96 -32.26 7.88
CA LEU A 821 -2.09 -33.19 9.01
C LEU A 821 -3.31 -32.87 9.89
N PHE A 822 -3.77 -31.62 9.87
CA PHE A 822 -4.91 -31.11 10.65
C PHE A 822 -6.15 -30.84 9.80
N MET A 823 -6.14 -31.17 8.50
CA MET A 823 -7.27 -30.97 7.60
C MET A 823 -8.45 -31.88 7.97
N HIS A 824 -9.66 -31.32 8.06
CA HIS A 824 -10.85 -32.08 8.40
C HIS A 824 -11.15 -33.20 7.37
N PRO A 825 -11.54 -34.42 7.80
CA PRO A 825 -11.84 -35.54 6.89
C PRO A 825 -12.89 -35.24 5.81
N TYR A 826 -13.86 -34.35 6.07
CA TYR A 826 -14.83 -33.89 5.06
C TYR A 826 -14.16 -33.43 3.74
N LEU A 827 -13.13 -32.58 3.85
CA LEU A 827 -12.42 -32.03 2.68
C LEU A 827 -11.70 -33.13 1.90
N LYS A 828 -11.14 -34.12 2.59
CA LYS A 828 -10.36 -35.20 1.98
C LYS A 828 -11.22 -36.35 1.45
N ASP A 829 -12.11 -36.86 2.28
CA ASP A 829 -12.78 -38.14 2.09
C ASP A 829 -14.17 -37.98 1.47
N GLU A 830 -14.88 -36.88 1.76
CA GLU A 830 -16.24 -36.66 1.23
C GLU A 830 -16.26 -35.88 -0.08
N ILE A 831 -15.51 -34.77 -0.17
CA ILE A 831 -15.48 -33.93 -1.37
C ILE A 831 -14.18 -34.00 -2.16
N ASN A 832 -13.12 -34.59 -1.61
CA ASN A 832 -11.80 -34.73 -2.24
C ASN A 832 -11.25 -33.40 -2.80
N ARG A 833 -11.24 -32.37 -1.95
CA ARG A 833 -10.75 -31.00 -2.20
C ARG A 833 -9.68 -30.58 -1.20
N PRO A 834 -8.50 -31.23 -1.18
CA PRO A 834 -7.38 -30.77 -0.37
C PRO A 834 -6.83 -29.40 -0.84
N ASP A 835 -7.04 -29.07 -2.12
CA ASP A 835 -6.72 -27.76 -2.70
C ASP A 835 -7.52 -26.62 -2.04
N LEU A 836 -8.76 -26.88 -1.60
CA LEU A 836 -9.55 -25.90 -0.88
C LEU A 836 -8.98 -25.62 0.51
N PHE A 837 -8.47 -26.65 1.20
CA PHE A 837 -7.78 -26.47 2.47
C PHE A 837 -6.53 -25.61 2.30
N ASP A 838 -5.70 -25.89 1.28
CA ASP A 838 -4.45 -25.17 1.03
C ASP A 838 -4.63 -23.66 0.81
N VAL A 839 -5.80 -23.23 0.35
CA VAL A 839 -6.11 -21.81 0.12
C VAL A 839 -6.74 -21.16 1.36
N LEU A 840 -7.50 -21.91 2.16
CA LEU A 840 -8.31 -21.35 3.24
C LEU A 840 -7.72 -21.50 4.64
N TYR A 841 -6.69 -22.34 4.84
CA TYR A 841 -6.10 -22.50 6.16
C TYR A 841 -5.36 -21.23 6.63
N ASP A 842 -5.18 -21.14 7.95
CA ASP A 842 -4.46 -20.08 8.65
C ASP A 842 -3.27 -20.76 9.34
N THR A 843 -2.05 -20.35 9.01
CA THR A 843 -0.80 -20.91 9.55
C THR A 843 -0.79 -20.81 11.08
N ARG A 844 -1.31 -19.71 11.64
CA ARG A 844 -1.42 -19.47 13.08
C ARG A 844 -2.38 -20.42 13.79
N MET A 845 -3.20 -21.17 13.05
CA MET A 845 -4.10 -22.18 13.60
C MET A 845 -3.47 -23.59 13.58
N ILE A 846 -2.28 -23.76 13.00
CA ILE A 846 -1.59 -25.05 12.90
C ILE A 846 -0.75 -25.27 14.16
N PRO A 847 -1.09 -26.28 14.99
CA PRO A 847 -0.43 -26.48 16.28
C PRO A 847 0.89 -27.25 16.07
N LEU A 848 1.89 -26.61 15.48
CA LEU A 848 3.24 -27.13 15.24
C LEU A 848 4.27 -26.06 15.65
N LYS A 849 5.49 -26.50 15.97
CA LYS A 849 6.63 -25.58 16.14
C LYS A 849 6.96 -24.90 14.81
N GLY A 850 7.23 -23.60 14.82
CA GLY A 850 7.43 -22.82 13.60
C GLY A 850 6.13 -22.49 12.84
N PHE A 851 4.98 -22.62 13.52
CA PHE A 851 3.65 -22.23 13.03
C PHE A 851 2.95 -21.41 14.12
N ALA A 852 1.95 -21.98 14.83
CA ALA A 852 1.28 -21.29 15.93
C ALA A 852 2.14 -21.14 17.21
N PHE A 853 3.29 -21.82 17.26
CA PHE A 853 4.24 -21.76 18.38
C PHE A 853 5.63 -21.31 17.88
N PRO A 854 5.79 -19.99 17.67
CA PRO A 854 7.05 -19.42 17.21
C PRO A 854 8.17 -19.51 18.26
N GLY A 855 9.43 -19.73 17.82
CA GLY A 855 10.63 -19.35 18.60
C GLY A 855 10.98 -20.20 19.82
N VAL A 856 10.40 -21.39 19.92
CA VAL A 856 10.68 -22.31 21.04
C VAL A 856 11.16 -23.66 20.53
N ASP A 857 12.42 -23.99 20.82
CA ASP A 857 12.88 -25.38 20.81
C ASP A 857 12.06 -26.25 21.78
N ALA A 858 11.47 -25.62 22.81
CA ALA A 858 10.64 -26.27 23.81
C ALA A 858 9.29 -26.71 23.25
N ASP A 859 8.72 -27.75 23.85
CA ASP A 859 7.37 -28.20 23.52
C ASP A 859 6.32 -27.19 24.04
N PRO A 860 5.22 -26.94 23.30
CA PRO A 860 4.18 -26.00 23.71
C PRO A 860 3.49 -26.44 25.00
N GLU A 861 3.10 -25.46 25.82
CA GLU A 861 2.42 -25.73 27.08
C GLU A 861 0.97 -26.19 26.87
N ALA A 862 0.45 -26.99 27.81
CA ALA A 862 -0.90 -27.54 27.71
C ALA A 862 -2.00 -26.46 27.62
N GLU A 863 -1.81 -25.32 28.28
CA GLU A 863 -2.75 -24.20 28.25
C GLU A 863 -2.75 -23.51 26.87
N GLN A 864 -1.58 -23.35 26.25
CA GLN A 864 -1.45 -22.79 24.89
C GLN A 864 -2.11 -23.70 23.86
N ILE A 865 -1.89 -25.02 23.95
CA ILE A 865 -2.53 -26.02 23.07
C ILE A 865 -4.06 -25.95 23.20
N GLU A 866 -4.58 -25.91 24.43
CA GLU A 866 -6.03 -25.88 24.67
C GLU A 866 -6.68 -24.59 24.16
N LEU A 867 -6.03 -23.44 24.33
CA LEU A 867 -6.52 -22.17 23.77
C LEU A 867 -6.53 -22.20 22.24
N LEU A 868 -5.41 -22.60 21.64
CA LEU A 868 -5.25 -22.69 20.19
C LEU A 868 -6.26 -23.68 19.58
N LYS A 869 -6.54 -24.79 20.26
CA LYS A 869 -7.56 -25.75 19.85
C LYS A 869 -8.94 -25.10 19.74
N LYS A 870 -9.34 -24.28 20.72
CA LYS A 870 -10.64 -23.58 20.68
C LYS A 870 -10.70 -22.58 19.52
N GLN A 871 -9.62 -21.83 19.31
CA GLN A 871 -9.51 -20.88 18.19
C GLN A 871 -9.58 -21.62 16.84
N ARG A 872 -8.75 -22.65 16.65
CA ARG A 872 -8.70 -23.49 15.44
C ARG A 872 -10.07 -24.10 15.15
N LEU A 873 -10.73 -24.69 16.14
CA LEU A 873 -12.02 -25.36 15.97
C LEU A 873 -13.21 -24.40 15.94
N ALA A 874 -12.99 -23.09 16.10
CA ALA A 874 -13.98 -22.07 15.77
C ALA A 874 -13.92 -21.65 14.29
N ARG A 875 -12.80 -21.96 13.60
CA ARG A 875 -12.62 -21.68 12.17
C ARG A 875 -13.44 -22.65 11.30
N ARG A 876 -14.02 -22.11 10.24
CA ARG A 876 -14.85 -22.83 9.25
C ARG A 876 -14.75 -22.16 7.89
N PHE A 877 -15.30 -22.81 6.87
CA PHE A 877 -15.44 -22.18 5.56
C PHE A 877 -16.91 -22.11 5.11
N TYR A 878 -17.19 -21.11 4.29
CA TYR A 878 -18.49 -20.83 3.71
C TYR A 878 -18.46 -21.03 2.19
N LYS A 879 -19.65 -21.09 1.58
CA LYS A 879 -19.81 -21.25 0.13
C LYS A 879 -21.01 -20.47 -0.41
N ALA A 880 -20.80 -19.78 -1.51
CA ALA A 880 -21.86 -19.19 -2.33
C ALA A 880 -21.63 -19.45 -3.83
N THR A 881 -22.67 -19.24 -4.63
CA THR A 881 -22.62 -19.42 -6.09
C THR A 881 -23.14 -18.18 -6.80
N ILE A 882 -22.33 -17.66 -7.74
CA ILE A 882 -22.74 -16.64 -8.69
C ILE A 882 -23.31 -17.34 -9.93
N ASN A 883 -24.60 -17.14 -10.16
CA ASN A 883 -25.30 -17.76 -11.28
C ASN A 883 -25.24 -16.88 -12.53
N HIS A 884 -25.01 -17.50 -13.69
CA HIS A 884 -25.07 -16.85 -15.00
C HIS A 884 -24.11 -15.65 -15.21
N PRO A 885 -22.83 -15.74 -14.85
CA PRO A 885 -21.89 -14.67 -15.15
C PRO A 885 -21.74 -14.48 -16.68
N PRO A 886 -21.50 -13.25 -17.16
CA PRO A 886 -21.15 -12.96 -18.55
C PRO A 886 -20.01 -13.86 -19.05
N ARG A 887 -20.12 -14.34 -20.29
CA ARG A 887 -19.16 -15.31 -20.86
C ARG A 887 -18.22 -14.66 -21.86
N GLY A 888 -16.96 -15.10 -21.86
CA GLY A 888 -15.93 -14.68 -22.82
C GLY A 888 -15.37 -13.27 -22.61
N VAL A 889 -15.80 -12.60 -21.54
CA VAL A 889 -15.23 -11.38 -20.98
C VAL A 889 -14.76 -11.70 -19.57
N GLU A 890 -13.80 -10.94 -19.08
CA GLU A 890 -13.32 -11.06 -17.72
C GLU A 890 -14.44 -10.75 -16.71
N TYR A 891 -14.43 -11.51 -15.63
CA TYR A 891 -15.35 -11.41 -14.52
C TYR A 891 -14.52 -11.40 -13.23
N TYR A 892 -14.58 -10.29 -12.52
CA TYR A 892 -13.89 -10.08 -11.26
C TYR A 892 -14.84 -10.46 -10.12
N VAL A 893 -14.34 -11.23 -9.17
CA VAL A 893 -15.03 -11.64 -7.95
C VAL A 893 -14.18 -11.23 -6.76
N ALA A 894 -14.81 -10.65 -5.75
CA ALA A 894 -14.21 -10.37 -4.46
C ALA A 894 -15.24 -10.63 -3.35
N LEU A 895 -14.76 -10.88 -2.15
CA LEU A 895 -15.59 -11.03 -0.97
C LEU A 895 -15.07 -10.10 0.12
N THR A 896 -15.92 -9.23 0.63
CA THR A 896 -15.56 -8.33 1.71
C THR A 896 -16.15 -8.76 3.02
N ALA A 897 -15.45 -8.48 4.11
CA ALA A 897 -16.03 -8.43 5.45
C ALA A 897 -16.33 -6.98 5.82
N TYR A 898 -17.32 -6.75 6.70
CA TYR A 898 -17.68 -5.40 7.15
C TYR A 898 -18.01 -5.35 8.63
N ASP A 899 -17.81 -4.16 9.18
CA ASP A 899 -18.17 -3.79 10.54
C ASP A 899 -19.49 -2.99 10.59
N ARG A 900 -19.74 -2.35 11.73
CA ARG A 900 -20.90 -1.46 11.94
C ARG A 900 -20.59 0.02 11.68
N GLY A 901 -19.34 0.40 11.53
CA GLY A 901 -18.86 1.78 11.49
C GLY A 901 -18.81 2.45 12.85
N ILE A 902 -18.36 3.70 12.88
CA ILE A 902 -18.15 4.46 14.12
C ILE A 902 -19.00 5.74 14.08
N PRO A 903 -20.29 5.70 14.49
CA PRO A 903 -21.17 6.87 14.45
C PRO A 903 -20.64 8.06 15.23
N GLU A 904 -19.97 7.83 16.37
CA GLU A 904 -19.30 8.86 17.17
C GLU A 904 -18.31 9.69 16.33
N GLN A 905 -17.67 9.08 15.35
CA GLN A 905 -16.72 9.71 14.43
C GLN A 905 -17.36 10.10 13.07
N LYS A 906 -18.69 9.98 12.94
CA LYS A 906 -19.45 10.13 11.69
C LYS A 906 -18.97 9.21 10.57
N LEU A 907 -18.45 8.04 10.95
CA LEU A 907 -17.97 7.03 10.03
C LEU A 907 -19.10 6.02 9.77
N SER A 908 -19.34 5.70 8.50
CA SER A 908 -20.24 4.60 8.14
C SER A 908 -19.53 3.26 8.32
N TYR A 909 -20.24 2.16 8.05
CA TYR A 909 -19.61 0.84 8.07
C TYR A 909 -18.46 0.78 7.07
N LEU A 910 -17.38 0.11 7.46
CA LEU A 910 -16.23 -0.12 6.62
C LEU A 910 -16.30 -1.51 6.02
N GLU A 911 -15.75 -1.65 4.82
CA GLU A 911 -15.59 -2.91 4.12
C GLU A 911 -14.11 -3.13 3.79
N THR A 912 -13.66 -4.38 3.85
CA THR A 912 -12.32 -4.76 3.42
C THR A 912 -12.11 -4.51 1.92
N GLY A 913 -10.84 -4.43 1.51
CA GLY A 913 -10.46 -4.24 0.11
C GLY A 913 -11.04 -5.27 -0.86
N ARG A 914 -11.23 -4.83 -2.12
CA ARG A 914 -11.75 -5.64 -3.24
C ARG A 914 -10.73 -5.84 -4.35
N ASP A 915 -9.47 -5.51 -4.10
CA ASP A 915 -8.36 -5.58 -5.05
C ASP A 915 -7.66 -6.96 -5.02
N ALA A 916 -6.62 -7.11 -5.86
CA ALA A 916 -5.94 -8.38 -6.05
C ALA A 916 -5.13 -8.83 -4.82
N ASP A 917 -4.61 -7.88 -4.05
CA ASP A 917 -3.82 -8.15 -2.84
C ASP A 917 -4.73 -8.46 -1.64
N ALA A 918 -6.04 -8.19 -1.76
CA ALA A 918 -7.05 -8.65 -0.83
C ALA A 918 -7.45 -10.10 -1.18
N ASN A 919 -8.49 -10.26 -2.00
CA ASN A 919 -8.94 -11.58 -2.44
C ASN A 919 -9.58 -11.60 -3.83
N MET A 920 -9.38 -10.56 -4.64
CA MET A 920 -9.99 -10.51 -5.97
C MET A 920 -9.46 -11.63 -6.87
N GLN A 921 -10.36 -12.40 -7.45
CA GLN A 921 -10.05 -13.40 -8.48
C GLN A 921 -10.72 -13.04 -9.80
N ILE A 922 -9.99 -13.29 -10.89
CA ILE A 922 -10.40 -12.90 -12.24
C ILE A 922 -10.57 -14.15 -13.09
N LEU A 923 -11.80 -14.35 -13.56
CA LEU A 923 -12.20 -15.52 -14.31
C LEU A 923 -12.70 -15.08 -15.69
N PHE A 924 -12.54 -15.91 -16.72
CA PHE A 924 -13.27 -15.78 -17.99
C PHE A 924 -14.32 -16.89 -18.07
N PRO A 925 -15.57 -16.62 -17.64
CA PRO A 925 -16.59 -17.63 -17.60
C PRO A 925 -16.95 -18.16 -18.99
N GLY A 926 -17.24 -19.45 -19.07
CA GLY A 926 -17.92 -20.04 -20.22
C GLY A 926 -17.91 -21.56 -20.17
N THR A 927 -17.49 -22.22 -21.25
CA THR A 927 -17.68 -23.66 -21.39
C THR A 927 -16.58 -24.44 -20.68
N LEU A 928 -16.98 -25.34 -19.77
CA LEU A 928 -16.06 -26.34 -19.21
C LEU A 928 -15.72 -27.42 -20.23
N ALA A 929 -14.64 -28.15 -19.99
CA ALA A 929 -14.12 -29.20 -20.83
C ALA A 929 -15.17 -30.30 -21.10
N ARG A 930 -15.28 -30.73 -22.36
CA ARG A 930 -16.22 -31.79 -22.78
C ARG A 930 -15.56 -32.77 -23.73
N ASP A 931 -15.81 -34.07 -23.52
CA ASP A 931 -15.36 -35.12 -24.43
C ASP A 931 -16.15 -35.15 -25.75
N ASP A 932 -17.41 -34.70 -25.75
CA ASP A 932 -18.21 -34.62 -26.98
C ASP A 932 -17.79 -33.40 -27.82
N MET A 933 -17.03 -33.69 -28.88
CA MET A 933 -16.48 -32.70 -29.81
C MET A 933 -17.50 -32.19 -30.85
N LYS A 934 -18.76 -32.66 -30.84
CA LYS A 934 -19.76 -32.27 -31.86
C LYS A 934 -20.05 -30.77 -31.84
N ASP A 935 -20.13 -30.19 -30.64
CA ASP A 935 -20.59 -28.84 -30.38
C ASP A 935 -19.45 -27.83 -30.20
N ILE A 936 -18.24 -28.16 -30.68
CA ILE A 936 -17.13 -27.19 -30.73
C ILE A 936 -17.51 -26.04 -31.65
N MET A 937 -17.39 -24.81 -31.14
CA MET A 937 -17.78 -23.57 -31.81
C MET A 937 -16.66 -22.53 -31.76
N VAL A 938 -16.82 -21.51 -32.60
CA VAL A 938 -15.94 -20.34 -32.73
C VAL A 938 -16.82 -19.10 -32.56
N ILE A 939 -16.47 -18.18 -31.65
CA ILE A 939 -17.32 -17.05 -31.24
C ILE A 939 -16.50 -15.75 -31.11
N PRO A 940 -16.89 -14.64 -31.78
CA PRO A 940 -18.05 -14.50 -32.67
C PRO A 940 -17.81 -15.13 -34.05
N ASN A 941 -18.86 -15.68 -34.64
CA ASN A 941 -18.82 -16.20 -36.00
C ASN A 941 -20.12 -15.84 -36.75
N PRO A 942 -20.10 -14.89 -37.72
CA PRO A 942 -18.91 -14.19 -38.23
C PRO A 942 -18.32 -13.20 -37.22
N TYR A 943 -17.01 -12.97 -37.29
CA TYR A 943 -16.36 -11.80 -36.70
C TYR A 943 -16.49 -10.62 -37.69
N ILE A 944 -16.99 -9.45 -37.24
CA ILE A 944 -17.35 -8.32 -38.13
C ILE A 944 -16.67 -7.02 -37.67
N GLY A 945 -15.48 -6.74 -38.16
CA GLY A 945 -14.72 -5.50 -37.96
C GLY A 945 -14.21 -5.30 -36.54
N ARG A 946 -15.13 -5.40 -35.57
CA ARG A 946 -14.97 -5.30 -34.11
C ARG A 946 -15.90 -6.31 -33.39
N SER A 947 -15.52 -6.71 -32.21
CA SER A 947 -16.25 -7.58 -31.28
C SER A 947 -16.33 -6.93 -29.90
N LYS A 948 -17.24 -7.39 -29.04
CA LYS A 948 -17.23 -7.03 -27.61
C LYS A 948 -16.05 -7.63 -26.84
N PHE A 949 -15.35 -8.60 -27.44
CA PHE A 949 -14.15 -9.22 -26.86
C PHE A 949 -12.86 -8.50 -27.27
N ASP A 950 -12.94 -7.57 -28.23
CA ASP A 950 -11.78 -6.80 -28.66
C ASP A 950 -11.46 -5.71 -27.63
N GLY A 951 -10.22 -5.27 -27.60
CA GLY A 951 -9.77 -4.22 -26.71
C GLY A 951 -8.50 -3.56 -27.19
N ARG A 952 -7.56 -3.34 -26.28
CA ARG A 952 -6.31 -2.61 -26.46
C ARG A 952 -5.18 -3.26 -25.66
N ARG A 953 -4.27 -3.91 -26.36
CA ARG A 953 -2.97 -4.35 -25.85
C ARG A 953 -2.00 -3.18 -25.81
N GLU A 954 -1.02 -3.29 -24.95
CA GLU A 954 0.11 -2.37 -24.89
C GLU A 954 0.81 -2.27 -26.25
N ASN A 955 1.23 -1.06 -26.62
CA ASN A 955 1.90 -0.75 -27.89
C ASN A 955 1.08 -1.03 -29.15
N ASP A 956 -0.24 -1.18 -29.05
CA ASP A 956 -1.15 -1.31 -30.20
C ASP A 956 -2.04 -0.08 -30.38
N GLU A 957 -1.43 1.07 -30.72
CA GLU A 957 -2.09 2.37 -30.91
C GLU A 957 -3.30 2.37 -31.88
N LYS A 958 -3.45 1.34 -32.71
CA LYS A 958 -4.60 1.22 -33.63
C LYS A 958 -5.62 0.17 -33.21
N GLY A 959 -5.31 -0.67 -32.22
CA GLY A 959 -6.17 -1.74 -31.72
C GLY A 959 -6.28 -2.92 -32.69
N ASP A 960 -5.53 -2.88 -33.80
CA ASP A 960 -5.64 -3.85 -34.88
C ASP A 960 -5.07 -5.23 -34.52
N LYS A 961 -4.18 -5.26 -33.52
CA LYS A 961 -3.58 -6.47 -32.93
C LYS A 961 -4.22 -6.84 -31.59
N SER A 962 -5.30 -6.18 -31.19
CA SER A 962 -5.98 -6.37 -29.90
C SER A 962 -7.37 -6.98 -30.06
N ARG A 963 -7.49 -7.85 -31.07
CA ARG A 963 -8.74 -8.54 -31.43
C ARG A 963 -8.83 -9.87 -30.69
N ARG A 964 -10.04 -10.38 -30.46
CA ARG A 964 -10.26 -11.66 -29.79
C ARG A 964 -11.39 -12.48 -30.38
N LEU A 965 -11.10 -13.78 -30.49
CA LEU A 965 -12.02 -14.84 -30.87
C LEU A 965 -11.88 -16.01 -29.90
N TRP A 966 -12.98 -16.69 -29.58
CA TRP A 966 -12.99 -17.83 -28.66
C TRP A 966 -13.34 -19.12 -29.38
N PHE A 967 -12.56 -20.17 -29.14
CA PHE A 967 -12.95 -21.56 -29.36
C PHE A 967 -13.60 -22.11 -28.09
N THR A 968 -14.76 -22.75 -28.18
CA THR A 968 -15.54 -23.19 -27.01
C THR A 968 -16.00 -24.64 -27.12
N ASN A 969 -16.37 -25.26 -25.99
CA ASN A 969 -16.70 -26.69 -25.84
C ASN A 969 -15.53 -27.61 -26.21
N LEU A 970 -14.31 -27.20 -25.89
CA LEU A 970 -13.11 -27.97 -26.17
C LEU A 970 -12.98 -29.17 -25.20
N PRO A 971 -12.36 -30.27 -25.63
CA PRO A 971 -11.83 -31.27 -24.71
C PRO A 971 -10.68 -30.68 -23.88
N ARG A 972 -10.49 -31.18 -22.67
CA ARG A 972 -9.45 -30.69 -21.73
C ARG A 972 -8.07 -30.60 -22.37
N ARG A 973 -7.68 -31.59 -23.19
CA ARG A 973 -6.38 -31.60 -23.88
C ARG A 973 -6.58 -31.70 -25.38
N CYS A 974 -6.28 -30.64 -26.11
CA CYS A 974 -6.42 -30.64 -27.57
C CYS A 974 -5.42 -29.74 -28.31
N THR A 975 -5.34 -29.92 -29.63
CA THR A 975 -4.59 -29.02 -30.52
C THR A 975 -5.52 -28.44 -31.57
N ILE A 976 -5.59 -27.12 -31.62
CA ILE A 976 -6.40 -26.34 -32.55
C ILE A 976 -5.46 -25.87 -33.68
N ARG A 977 -5.85 -26.11 -34.92
CA ARG A 977 -5.11 -25.62 -36.10
C ARG A 977 -6.03 -24.83 -37.00
N ILE A 978 -5.56 -23.67 -37.44
CA ILE A 978 -6.33 -22.71 -38.22
C ILE A 978 -5.75 -22.62 -39.61
N TYR A 979 -6.61 -22.71 -40.63
CA TYR A 979 -6.21 -22.73 -42.03
C TYR A 979 -6.99 -21.72 -42.86
N THR A 980 -6.36 -21.22 -43.92
CA THR A 980 -7.07 -20.55 -45.02
C THR A 980 -7.94 -21.57 -45.77
N LEU A 981 -8.90 -21.09 -46.59
CA LEU A 981 -9.68 -21.97 -47.46
C LEU A 981 -8.82 -22.75 -48.47
N ALA A 982 -7.61 -22.25 -48.80
CA ALA A 982 -6.65 -22.92 -49.66
C ALA A 982 -5.86 -24.04 -48.95
N GLY A 983 -6.00 -24.16 -47.62
CA GLY A 983 -5.30 -25.16 -46.79
C GLY A 983 -3.96 -24.68 -46.21
N ASP A 984 -3.64 -23.40 -46.32
CA ASP A 984 -2.42 -22.85 -45.71
C ASP A 984 -2.61 -22.75 -44.20
N LEU A 985 -1.65 -23.26 -43.42
CA LEU A 985 -1.65 -23.17 -41.97
C LEU A 985 -1.36 -21.73 -41.53
N VAL A 986 -2.35 -21.10 -40.90
CA VAL A 986 -2.29 -19.75 -40.36
C VAL A 986 -1.66 -19.77 -38.98
N ASP A 987 -2.17 -20.64 -38.10
CA ASP A 987 -1.74 -20.73 -36.71
C ASP A 987 -2.03 -22.10 -36.06
N THR A 988 -1.38 -22.41 -34.95
CA THR A 988 -1.58 -23.62 -34.14
C THR A 988 -1.56 -23.27 -32.65
N ILE A 989 -2.64 -23.65 -31.96
CA ILE A 989 -2.85 -23.38 -30.54
C ILE A 989 -2.89 -24.72 -29.79
N HIS A 990 -2.14 -24.81 -28.69
CA HIS A 990 -2.13 -25.97 -27.81
C HIS A 990 -2.94 -25.65 -26.56
N HIS A 991 -3.98 -26.43 -26.30
CA HIS A 991 -4.90 -26.24 -25.18
C HIS A 991 -4.76 -27.39 -24.18
N ASP A 992 -4.54 -27.06 -22.92
CA ASP A 992 -4.40 -28.00 -21.80
C ASP A 992 -5.15 -27.48 -20.56
N GLY A 993 -6.48 -27.54 -20.63
CA GLY A 993 -7.38 -27.15 -19.55
C GLY A 993 -7.50 -25.64 -19.37
N ALA A 994 -7.70 -25.22 -18.11
CA ALA A 994 -7.84 -23.80 -17.77
C ALA A 994 -6.54 -23.06 -18.10
N SER A 995 -6.64 -22.02 -18.94
CA SER A 995 -5.49 -21.24 -19.41
C SER A 995 -5.51 -19.83 -18.84
N VAL A 996 -4.31 -19.30 -18.59
CA VAL A 996 -4.13 -17.88 -18.29
C VAL A 996 -4.39 -17.08 -19.57
N THR A 997 -5.32 -16.14 -19.51
CA THR A 997 -5.75 -15.31 -20.63
C THR A 997 -5.51 -13.84 -20.33
N ASP A 998 -5.04 -13.07 -21.32
CA ASP A 998 -4.83 -11.64 -21.19
C ASP A 998 -6.16 -10.87 -21.01
N ILE A 999 -6.11 -9.74 -20.31
CA ILE A 999 -7.21 -8.77 -20.24
C ILE A 999 -6.87 -7.64 -21.21
N VAL A 1000 -7.72 -7.48 -22.22
CA VAL A 1000 -7.49 -6.48 -23.28
C VAL A 1000 -8.43 -5.28 -23.15
N THR A 1001 -9.38 -5.29 -22.23
CA THR A 1001 -10.18 -4.09 -21.95
C THR A 1001 -9.30 -2.93 -21.50
N ILE A 1002 -9.66 -1.70 -21.88
CA ILE A 1002 -8.91 -0.49 -21.50
C ILE A 1002 -8.99 -0.32 -19.98
N SER A 1003 -10.21 -0.40 -19.46
CA SER A 1003 -10.46 -0.49 -18.03
C SER A 1003 -10.16 -1.91 -17.56
N LYS A 1004 -8.99 -2.11 -16.93
CA LYS A 1004 -8.52 -3.41 -16.45
C LYS A 1004 -7.84 -3.28 -15.08
N ALA A 1005 -8.23 -4.14 -14.13
CA ALA A 1005 -7.60 -4.21 -12.80
C ALA A 1005 -6.46 -5.21 -12.66
N ALA A 1006 -6.25 -6.00 -13.69
CA ALA A 1006 -5.07 -6.81 -13.85
C ALA A 1006 -4.80 -6.98 -15.34
N THR A 1007 -3.68 -7.61 -15.66
CA THR A 1007 -3.32 -7.89 -17.05
C THR A 1007 -3.81 -9.25 -17.52
N GLN A 1008 -4.20 -10.15 -16.60
CA GLN A 1008 -4.54 -11.55 -16.90
C GLN A 1008 -5.63 -12.10 -15.97
N GLY A 1009 -6.29 -13.17 -16.39
CA GLY A 1009 -7.25 -13.96 -15.61
C GLY A 1009 -7.32 -15.41 -16.08
N ILE A 1010 -8.06 -16.25 -15.37
CA ILE A 1010 -8.16 -17.70 -15.68
C ILE A 1010 -9.39 -18.00 -16.51
N ALA A 1011 -9.21 -18.57 -17.70
CA ALA A 1011 -10.31 -19.00 -18.55
C ALA A 1011 -10.85 -20.39 -18.20
N ALA A 1012 -12.13 -20.61 -18.52
CA ALA A 1012 -12.76 -21.92 -18.35
C ALA A 1012 -11.98 -23.02 -19.11
N ASP A 1013 -11.91 -24.22 -18.54
CA ASP A 1013 -11.05 -25.31 -19.04
C ASP A 1013 -11.51 -25.98 -20.35
N GLY A 1014 -12.61 -25.52 -20.94
CA GLY A 1014 -13.10 -25.93 -22.26
C GLY A 1014 -13.20 -24.78 -23.25
N MET A 1015 -12.46 -23.70 -23.05
CA MET A 1015 -12.35 -22.60 -24.01
C MET A 1015 -10.90 -22.16 -24.24
N GLU A 1016 -10.64 -21.55 -25.39
CA GLU A 1016 -9.31 -21.02 -25.73
C GLU A 1016 -9.43 -19.79 -26.64
N SER A 1017 -8.61 -18.76 -26.41
CA SER A 1017 -8.67 -17.52 -27.18
C SER A 1017 -7.70 -17.51 -28.37
N TRP A 1018 -8.01 -16.70 -29.40
CA TRP A 1018 -7.13 -16.40 -30.53
C TRP A 1018 -7.20 -14.92 -30.89
N ASP A 1019 -6.04 -14.34 -31.21
CA ASP A 1019 -5.83 -12.91 -31.43
C ASP A 1019 -6.04 -12.44 -32.89
N LEU A 1020 -6.45 -13.36 -33.78
CA LEU A 1020 -6.57 -13.14 -35.23
C LEU A 1020 -5.23 -12.76 -35.89
N LEU A 1021 -4.10 -13.12 -35.28
CA LEU A 1021 -2.79 -13.04 -35.89
C LEU A 1021 -2.37 -14.41 -36.44
N SER A 1022 -1.56 -14.38 -37.49
CA SER A 1022 -0.86 -15.59 -37.93
C SER A 1022 0.29 -15.92 -36.98
N LYS A 1023 0.85 -17.13 -37.10
CA LYS A 1023 2.07 -17.56 -36.39
C LYS A 1023 3.29 -16.63 -36.49
N ASN A 1024 3.26 -15.67 -37.42
CA ASN A 1024 4.31 -14.66 -37.63
C ASN A 1024 3.92 -13.28 -37.08
N ASN A 1025 2.91 -13.19 -36.21
CA ASN A 1025 2.33 -11.96 -35.66
C ASN A 1025 1.84 -10.97 -36.72
N GLN A 1026 1.40 -11.47 -37.87
CA GLN A 1026 0.80 -10.65 -38.93
C GLN A 1026 -0.72 -10.73 -38.89
N ILE A 1027 -1.36 -9.58 -39.06
CA ILE A 1027 -2.82 -9.45 -39.12
C ILE A 1027 -3.35 -10.23 -40.33
N ILE A 1028 -4.29 -11.15 -40.10
CA ILE A 1028 -4.88 -11.99 -41.16
C ILE A 1028 -5.78 -11.18 -42.12
N ALA A 1029 -5.99 -11.69 -43.33
CA ALA A 1029 -6.90 -11.09 -44.31
C ALA A 1029 -8.38 -11.41 -43.99
N PRO A 1030 -9.36 -10.58 -44.39
CA PRO A 1030 -10.77 -10.95 -44.31
C PRO A 1030 -11.06 -12.15 -45.22
N GLY A 1031 -11.92 -13.08 -44.78
CA GLY A 1031 -12.21 -14.30 -45.54
C GLY A 1031 -12.85 -15.43 -44.73
N VAL A 1032 -13.00 -16.59 -45.37
CA VAL A 1032 -13.46 -17.83 -44.74
C VAL A 1032 -12.25 -18.67 -44.33
N TYR A 1033 -12.25 -19.11 -43.08
CA TYR A 1033 -11.19 -19.92 -42.49
C TYR A 1033 -11.75 -21.29 -42.06
N LEU A 1034 -10.86 -22.29 -42.04
CA LEU A 1034 -11.14 -23.63 -41.53
C LEU A 1034 -10.40 -23.82 -40.21
N PHE A 1035 -10.98 -24.57 -39.29
CA PHE A 1035 -10.29 -25.00 -38.07
C PHE A 1035 -10.38 -26.51 -37.90
N SER A 1036 -9.35 -27.12 -37.34
CA SER A 1036 -9.37 -28.51 -36.87
C SER A 1036 -8.98 -28.60 -35.40
N VAL A 1037 -9.78 -29.28 -34.59
CA VAL A 1037 -9.47 -29.61 -33.19
C VAL A 1037 -9.18 -31.10 -33.09
N GLU A 1038 -8.01 -31.45 -32.57
CA GLU A 1038 -7.57 -32.82 -32.31
C GLU A 1038 -7.51 -33.05 -30.80
N ASN A 1039 -8.37 -33.93 -30.27
CA ASN A 1039 -8.34 -34.34 -28.87
C ASN A 1039 -7.13 -35.25 -28.62
N LYS A 1040 -6.29 -34.92 -27.62
CA LYS A 1040 -5.05 -35.64 -27.33
C LYS A 1040 -5.21 -36.91 -26.50
N ASP A 1041 -6.36 -37.07 -25.85
CA ASP A 1041 -6.66 -38.26 -25.05
C ASP A 1041 -7.39 -39.33 -25.87
N SER A 1042 -8.15 -38.93 -26.90
CA SER A 1042 -8.94 -39.86 -27.75
C SER A 1042 -8.55 -39.92 -29.22
N ASP A 1043 -7.59 -39.10 -29.67
CA ASP A 1043 -7.16 -38.94 -31.07
C ASP A 1043 -8.29 -38.56 -32.07
N LYS A 1044 -9.47 -38.17 -31.57
CA LYS A 1044 -10.60 -37.74 -32.39
C LYS A 1044 -10.34 -36.35 -32.95
N VAL A 1045 -10.78 -36.12 -34.18
CA VAL A 1045 -10.64 -34.84 -34.88
C VAL A 1045 -12.00 -34.27 -35.26
N LYS A 1046 -12.22 -33.00 -34.92
CA LYS A 1046 -13.35 -32.18 -35.38
C LYS A 1046 -12.83 -31.13 -36.35
N VAL A 1047 -13.56 -30.92 -37.45
CA VAL A 1047 -13.28 -29.83 -38.40
C VAL A 1047 -14.50 -28.91 -38.47
N GLY A 1048 -14.27 -27.61 -38.59
CA GLY A 1048 -15.31 -26.60 -38.77
C GLY A 1048 -14.80 -25.40 -39.58
N LYS A 1049 -15.63 -24.36 -39.68
CA LYS A 1049 -15.33 -23.13 -40.41
C LYS A 1049 -15.84 -21.90 -39.69
N PHE A 1050 -15.18 -20.76 -39.91
CA PHE A 1050 -15.62 -19.45 -39.43
C PHE A 1050 -15.29 -18.36 -40.45
N VAL A 1051 -15.90 -17.18 -40.27
CA VAL A 1051 -15.79 -16.06 -41.22
C VAL A 1051 -15.29 -14.82 -40.51
N VAL A 1052 -14.34 -14.12 -41.13
CA VAL A 1052 -13.82 -12.82 -40.69
C VAL A 1052 -14.15 -11.77 -41.75
N ILE A 1053 -14.89 -10.75 -41.36
CA ILE A 1053 -15.24 -9.56 -42.14
C ILE A 1053 -14.53 -8.38 -41.48
N LYS A 1054 -13.83 -7.54 -42.25
CA LYS A 1054 -13.13 -6.36 -41.73
C LYS A 1054 -13.81 -5.08 -42.18
#